data_AF-A0AAX0WUT9-F1
#
_entry.id   AF-A0AAX0WUT9-F1
#
_cell.length_a   1.000
_cell.length_b   1.000
_cell.length_c   1.000
_cell.angle_alpha   90.00
_cell.angle_beta   90.00
_cell.angle_gamma   90.00
#
_symmetry.space_group_name_H-M   'P 1'
#
loop_
_entity.id
_entity.type
_entity.pdbx_description
1 polymer ?
#
loop_
_entity_poly.entity_id
_entity_poly.type
_entity_poly.pdbx_seq_one_letter_code
_entity_poly.pdbx_strand_id
1 'polypeptide(L)'
;MEIKNEKQRSHKPDQLISRNLRAIREDLMSSAGHASHPKAYLNQIVLELDMLSKVESEADTTEYLNYLAAVMRKIEGLLYHPLYMQYYEQLQATSLVGLEFLAIQIENEIKELEKAISPDITVDPNQLYMEEAYVQTLKTLYKLAVSATEGNAATMLCQLQENWVQTQRKFIESVKLGSLNDSQKTSKETPQQTVNRLISQIGDYPKPTHVHGVADLSNAGKVHLYTGIAAYKKSHSKLPHNYHREQFIKYVTQLANDNTTNFKGCTKMRKNTPENATTTMEALLGKEGLKLYQLALQEEAYSEEYRDAVFNASTKFIEGNKWDGAKFIIIPGPSASGKSHATDAVIRKIDELPQKTDDHSGNVMVCVDGGIPREISQMRKLAVRLANKKGFSGISDLHEQSKILEDIKTHVKNAALASPNLSIVMPETYSTWMVPFSGHEKFIDDISKSERQFIVATVVGKNAGNFREVVRHMGTRRAYKTDNFDQVELDLNSTEGLTESKAYGPSGFDFGVYGSNKAVAAYVEIQTKNRKPILKLEVENDLILLREESENLGSWVPAKPGDEGILMVSQHIYVQWYRQSAQQKANMDLRAYAKANPYTKINPSQDFETLLNAGAAPVPSPMPVAAPAGAVSFFGVTSVSKPPETTNDVKTLGAGVL
;
A
#
# COMPACT_ATOMS: atom_id res chain seq x y z
N MET A 1 9.89 -70.22 -14.06
CA MET A 1 8.94 -70.41 -15.19
C MET A 1 7.54 -70.01 -14.73
N GLU A 2 7.39 -68.79 -14.17
CA GLU A 2 6.09 -68.25 -13.73
C GLU A 2 6.12 -66.72 -13.66
N ILE A 3 6.72 -66.06 -14.66
CA ILE A 3 6.54 -64.62 -14.95
C ILE A 3 6.09 -64.50 -16.41
N LYS A 4 4.99 -65.16 -16.75
CA LYS A 4 4.37 -65.00 -18.08
C LYS A 4 2.84 -64.89 -18.09
N ASN A 5 2.16 -64.92 -16.95
CA ASN A 5 0.69 -64.87 -16.90
C ASN A 5 0.07 -63.60 -16.27
N GLU A 6 0.85 -62.60 -15.88
CA GLU A 6 0.30 -61.35 -15.31
C GLU A 6 0.18 -60.19 -16.30
N LYS A 7 0.55 -60.38 -17.58
CA LYS A 7 0.40 -59.35 -18.62
C LYS A 7 -0.94 -59.36 -19.37
N GLN A 8 -1.95 -60.10 -18.89
CA GLN A 8 -3.26 -60.19 -19.57
C GLN A 8 -4.47 -59.75 -18.72
N ARG A 9 -4.29 -59.12 -17.55
CA ARG A 9 -5.42 -58.66 -16.72
C ARG A 9 -5.51 -57.16 -16.42
N SER A 10 -4.58 -56.30 -16.88
CA SER A 10 -4.61 -54.86 -16.56
C SER A 10 -5.21 -53.93 -17.63
N HIS A 11 -5.68 -54.41 -18.78
CA HIS A 11 -6.20 -53.52 -19.86
C HIS A 11 -7.72 -53.28 -19.84
N LYS A 12 -8.35 -53.21 -18.65
CA LYS A 12 -9.79 -52.91 -18.55
C LYS A 12 -10.16 -51.44 -18.32
N PRO A 13 -9.36 -50.58 -17.66
CA PRO A 13 -9.70 -49.15 -17.52
C PRO A 13 -9.60 -48.40 -18.87
N ASP A 14 -8.56 -48.69 -19.66
CA ASP A 14 -8.25 -48.00 -20.92
C ASP A 14 -9.35 -48.16 -21.98
N GLN A 15 -10.05 -49.30 -21.96
CA GLN A 15 -11.17 -49.58 -22.85
C GLN A 15 -12.47 -48.89 -22.40
N LEU A 16 -12.61 -48.58 -21.11
CA LEU A 16 -13.84 -47.97 -20.57
C LEU A 16 -13.85 -46.46 -20.86
N ILE A 17 -12.74 -45.77 -20.61
CA ILE A 17 -12.59 -44.33 -20.84
C ILE A 17 -12.63 -44.02 -22.34
N SER A 18 -11.90 -44.78 -23.17
CA SER A 18 -11.93 -44.63 -24.63
C SER A 18 -13.32 -44.91 -25.23
N ARG A 19 -14.11 -45.80 -24.61
CA ARG A 19 -15.47 -46.14 -25.04
C ARG A 19 -16.49 -45.08 -24.61
N ASN A 20 -16.33 -44.50 -23.42
CA ASN A 20 -17.16 -43.40 -22.94
C ASN A 20 -16.92 -42.11 -23.74
N LEU A 21 -15.66 -41.79 -24.07
CA LEU A 21 -15.33 -40.64 -24.92
C LEU A 21 -15.83 -40.81 -26.37
N ARG A 22 -15.81 -42.04 -26.90
CA ARG A 22 -16.39 -42.35 -28.22
C ARG A 22 -17.93 -42.22 -28.20
N ALA A 23 -18.59 -42.68 -27.14
CA ALA A 23 -20.04 -42.54 -26.98
C ALA A 23 -20.47 -41.06 -26.86
N ILE A 24 -19.75 -40.26 -26.07
CA ILE A 24 -19.98 -38.81 -25.95
C ILE A 24 -19.81 -38.11 -27.30
N ARG A 25 -18.81 -38.50 -28.09
CA ARG A 25 -18.58 -37.98 -29.45
C ARG A 25 -19.73 -38.32 -30.41
N GLU A 26 -20.24 -39.55 -30.38
CA GLU A 26 -21.31 -40.01 -31.25
C GLU A 26 -22.65 -39.34 -30.90
N ASP A 27 -22.95 -39.15 -29.61
CA ASP A 27 -24.16 -38.44 -29.13
C ASP A 27 -24.12 -36.94 -29.42
N LEU A 28 -22.95 -36.29 -29.27
CA LEU A 28 -22.79 -34.87 -29.65
C LEU A 28 -22.94 -34.65 -31.16
N MET A 29 -22.59 -35.64 -31.98
CA MET A 29 -22.72 -35.57 -33.44
C MET A 29 -24.14 -35.87 -33.93
N SER A 30 -24.92 -36.68 -33.20
CA SER A 30 -26.31 -37.01 -33.54
C SER A 30 -27.31 -35.91 -33.13
N SER A 31 -27.01 -35.15 -32.08
CA SER A 31 -27.85 -34.09 -31.51
C SER A 31 -27.81 -32.76 -32.29
N ALA A 32 -26.86 -32.61 -33.22
CA ALA A 32 -26.52 -31.33 -33.86
C ALA A 32 -27.20 -31.16 -35.24
N GLY A 33 -28.53 -31.02 -35.23
CA GLY A 33 -29.28 -30.52 -36.39
C GLY A 33 -29.31 -28.99 -36.44
N HIS A 34 -28.70 -28.41 -37.48
CA HIS A 34 -28.84 -27.01 -37.95
C HIS A 34 -28.29 -25.85 -37.07
N ALA A 35 -26.96 -25.72 -36.95
CA ALA A 35 -26.26 -24.41 -36.90
C ALA A 35 -24.74 -24.62 -37.08
N SER A 36 -24.08 -23.87 -37.97
CA SER A 36 -22.69 -24.11 -38.40
C SER A 36 -21.60 -23.53 -37.49
N HIS A 37 -21.90 -22.63 -36.54
CA HIS A 37 -20.87 -21.96 -35.71
C HIS A 37 -20.62 -22.57 -34.31
N PRO A 38 -21.63 -22.98 -33.52
CA PRO A 38 -21.41 -23.60 -32.21
C PRO A 38 -20.69 -24.96 -32.28
N LYS A 39 -20.91 -25.67 -33.41
CA LYS A 39 -20.25 -26.95 -33.73
C LYS A 39 -18.72 -26.85 -33.73
N ALA A 40 -18.15 -25.70 -34.10
CA ALA A 40 -16.70 -25.50 -34.11
C ALA A 40 -16.09 -25.44 -32.70
N TYR A 41 -16.76 -24.81 -31.74
CA TYR A 41 -16.30 -24.69 -30.35
C TYR A 41 -16.40 -26.02 -29.61
N LEU A 42 -17.52 -26.74 -29.77
CA LEU A 42 -17.69 -28.09 -29.23
C LEU A 42 -16.67 -29.07 -29.82
N ASN A 43 -16.43 -29.02 -31.13
CA ASN A 43 -15.40 -29.85 -31.77
C ASN A 43 -13.99 -29.50 -31.25
N GLN A 44 -13.71 -28.23 -30.95
CA GLN A 44 -12.43 -27.83 -30.38
C GLN A 44 -12.27 -28.35 -28.95
N ILE A 45 -13.30 -28.25 -28.10
CA ILE A 45 -13.28 -28.82 -26.74
C ILE A 45 -13.06 -30.33 -26.79
N VAL A 46 -13.77 -31.05 -27.67
CA VAL A 46 -13.59 -32.49 -27.87
C VAL A 46 -12.18 -32.83 -28.35
N LEU A 47 -11.58 -32.03 -29.24
CA LEU A 47 -10.20 -32.19 -29.69
C LEU A 47 -9.19 -32.02 -28.55
N GLU A 48 -9.36 -31.00 -27.70
CA GLU A 48 -8.46 -30.75 -26.57
C GLU A 48 -8.57 -31.87 -25.51
N LEU A 49 -9.77 -32.40 -25.28
CA LEU A 49 -10.00 -33.56 -24.41
C LEU A 49 -9.43 -34.87 -25.00
N ASP A 50 -9.51 -35.06 -26.32
CA ASP A 50 -8.91 -36.22 -27.01
C ASP A 50 -7.38 -36.14 -27.06
N MET A 51 -6.80 -34.95 -27.05
CA MET A 51 -5.35 -34.79 -26.88
C MET A 51 -4.92 -35.12 -25.45
N LEU A 52 -5.70 -34.72 -24.45
CA LEU A 52 -5.46 -35.03 -23.03
C LEU A 52 -5.38 -36.53 -22.77
N SER A 53 -6.33 -37.31 -23.31
CA SER A 53 -6.37 -38.77 -23.13
C SER A 53 -5.18 -39.50 -23.78
N LYS A 54 -4.53 -38.88 -24.78
CA LYS A 54 -3.33 -39.42 -25.42
C LYS A 54 -2.05 -39.14 -24.62
N VAL A 55 -1.96 -37.97 -23.99
CA VAL A 55 -0.79 -37.54 -23.21
C VAL A 55 -0.63 -38.33 -21.90
N GLU A 56 -1.74 -38.79 -21.32
CA GLU A 56 -1.75 -39.62 -20.10
C GLU A 56 -0.98 -40.95 -20.25
N SER A 57 -0.80 -41.43 -21.49
CA SER A 57 -0.11 -42.70 -21.76
C SER A 57 1.42 -42.62 -21.80
N GLU A 58 2.02 -41.43 -21.82
CA GLU A 58 3.47 -41.26 -22.09
C GLU A 58 4.23 -40.24 -21.21
N ALA A 59 3.56 -39.45 -20.34
CA ALA A 59 4.19 -38.34 -19.59
C ALA A 59 4.41 -38.63 -18.08
N ASP A 60 5.44 -38.02 -17.48
CA ASP A 60 5.61 -37.92 -16.01
C ASP A 60 4.46 -37.09 -15.40
N THR A 61 4.05 -37.42 -14.17
CA THR A 61 2.95 -36.83 -13.41
C THR A 61 3.00 -35.31 -13.37
N THR A 62 4.19 -34.70 -13.24
CA THR A 62 4.32 -33.24 -13.19
C THR A 62 4.03 -32.58 -14.54
N GLU A 63 4.47 -33.20 -15.64
CA GLU A 63 4.25 -32.70 -16.99
C GLU A 63 2.78 -32.89 -17.40
N TYR A 64 2.17 -34.02 -17.05
CA TYR A 64 0.74 -34.28 -17.22
C TYR A 64 -0.12 -33.26 -16.46
N LEU A 65 0.19 -32.95 -15.20
CA LEU A 65 -0.57 -31.97 -14.41
C LEU A 65 -0.46 -30.54 -14.96
N ASN A 66 0.72 -30.14 -15.45
CA ASN A 66 0.90 -28.85 -16.10
C ASN A 66 0.12 -28.76 -17.42
N TYR A 67 0.12 -29.84 -18.19
CA TYR A 67 -0.64 -29.94 -19.43
C TYR A 67 -2.15 -29.91 -19.17
N LEU A 68 -2.63 -30.67 -18.19
CA LEU A 68 -4.02 -30.66 -17.72
C LEU A 68 -4.45 -29.25 -17.30
N ALA A 69 -3.63 -28.55 -16.49
CA ALA A 69 -3.91 -27.18 -16.08
C ALA A 69 -3.93 -26.19 -17.26
N ALA A 70 -3.18 -26.45 -18.33
CA ALA A 70 -3.19 -25.63 -19.54
C ALA A 70 -4.46 -25.88 -20.38
N VAL A 71 -4.83 -27.15 -20.58
CA VAL A 71 -6.03 -27.53 -21.32
C VAL A 71 -7.30 -27.07 -20.59
N MET A 72 -7.36 -27.22 -19.27
CA MET A 72 -8.50 -26.75 -18.47
C MET A 72 -8.71 -25.24 -18.58
N ARG A 73 -7.64 -24.44 -18.57
CA ARG A 73 -7.72 -22.98 -18.80
C ARG A 73 -8.21 -22.63 -20.21
N LYS A 74 -7.85 -23.45 -21.19
CA LYS A 74 -8.27 -23.27 -22.59
C LYS A 74 -9.76 -23.60 -22.77
N ILE A 75 -10.22 -24.69 -22.15
CA ILE A 75 -11.63 -25.07 -22.09
C ILE A 75 -12.43 -24.00 -21.35
N GLU A 76 -11.93 -23.50 -20.22
CA GLU A 76 -12.54 -22.38 -19.48
C GLU A 76 -12.74 -21.16 -20.38
N GLY A 77 -11.70 -20.73 -21.11
CA GLY A 77 -11.81 -19.62 -22.08
C GLY A 77 -12.82 -19.87 -23.21
N LEU A 78 -12.96 -21.11 -23.67
CA LEU A 78 -13.95 -21.49 -24.70
C LEU A 78 -15.39 -21.49 -24.14
N LEU A 79 -15.58 -21.92 -22.89
CA LEU A 79 -16.88 -21.94 -22.21
C LEU A 79 -17.38 -20.54 -21.84
N TYR A 80 -16.47 -19.62 -21.51
CA TYR A 80 -16.81 -18.22 -21.24
C TYR A 80 -16.87 -17.34 -22.50
N HIS A 81 -16.72 -17.92 -23.69
CA HIS A 81 -16.82 -17.16 -24.92
C HIS A 81 -18.27 -16.66 -25.12
N PRO A 82 -18.50 -15.36 -25.37
CA PRO A 82 -19.85 -14.77 -25.43
C PRO A 82 -20.82 -15.47 -26.39
N LEU A 83 -20.30 -15.97 -27.53
CA LEU A 83 -21.09 -16.71 -28.52
C LEU A 83 -21.49 -18.12 -28.05
N TYR A 84 -20.68 -18.78 -27.22
CA TYR A 84 -21.03 -20.06 -26.62
C TYR A 84 -22.11 -19.86 -25.55
N MET A 85 -22.00 -18.80 -24.74
CA MET A 85 -23.01 -18.42 -23.75
C MET A 85 -24.37 -18.09 -24.40
N GLN A 86 -24.38 -17.36 -25.53
CA GLN A 86 -25.62 -17.11 -26.29
C GLN A 86 -26.26 -18.40 -26.86
N TYR A 87 -25.46 -19.37 -27.32
CA TYR A 87 -25.96 -20.67 -27.75
C TYR A 87 -26.50 -21.50 -26.59
N TYR A 88 -25.85 -21.43 -25.43
CA TYR A 88 -26.26 -22.09 -24.20
C TYR A 88 -27.60 -21.54 -23.66
N GLU A 89 -27.83 -20.23 -23.78
CA GLU A 89 -29.12 -19.59 -23.50
C GLU A 89 -30.24 -20.08 -24.45
N GLN A 90 -29.92 -20.36 -25.72
CA GLN A 90 -30.90 -20.91 -26.68
C GLN A 90 -31.25 -22.40 -26.42
N LEU A 91 -30.33 -23.18 -25.83
CA LEU A 91 -30.55 -24.58 -25.45
C LEU A 91 -31.42 -24.76 -24.19
N GLN A 92 -31.77 -23.67 -23.48
CA GLN A 92 -32.59 -23.72 -22.25
C GLN A 92 -34.04 -24.21 -22.45
N ALA A 93 -34.48 -24.44 -23.69
CA ALA A 93 -35.79 -25.03 -23.97
C ALA A 93 -35.77 -26.57 -24.08
N THR A 94 -34.60 -27.23 -24.03
CA THR A 94 -34.48 -28.69 -24.29
C THR A 94 -33.80 -29.51 -23.18
N SER A 95 -33.46 -28.92 -22.03
CA SER A 95 -32.41 -29.48 -21.14
C SER A 95 -32.85 -30.28 -19.91
N LEU A 96 -34.14 -30.59 -19.69
CA LEU A 96 -34.51 -31.48 -18.56
C LEU A 96 -33.92 -32.89 -18.75
N VAL A 97 -34.00 -33.43 -19.97
CA VAL A 97 -33.47 -34.76 -20.33
C VAL A 97 -31.93 -34.81 -20.24
N GLY A 98 -31.25 -33.71 -20.55
CA GLY A 98 -29.78 -33.63 -20.47
C GLY A 98 -29.26 -33.61 -19.03
N LEU A 99 -29.98 -32.97 -18.12
CA LEU A 99 -29.61 -32.93 -16.69
C LEU A 99 -29.86 -34.28 -16.00
N GLU A 100 -30.94 -34.98 -16.34
CA GLU A 100 -31.19 -36.35 -15.88
C GLU A 100 -30.09 -37.31 -16.35
N PHE A 101 -29.67 -37.21 -17.61
CA PHE A 101 -28.60 -38.05 -18.15
C PHE A 101 -27.23 -37.78 -17.49
N LEU A 102 -26.91 -36.50 -17.25
CA LEU A 102 -25.69 -36.11 -16.54
C LEU A 102 -25.70 -36.61 -15.10
N ALA A 103 -26.83 -36.53 -14.40
CA ALA A 103 -26.97 -37.08 -13.06
C ALA A 103 -26.69 -38.60 -13.05
N ILE A 104 -27.26 -39.34 -13.99
CA ILE A 104 -27.03 -40.79 -14.13
C ILE A 104 -25.55 -41.11 -14.40
N GLN A 105 -24.87 -40.33 -15.25
CA GLN A 105 -23.45 -40.53 -15.53
C GLN A 105 -22.58 -40.28 -14.30
N ILE A 106 -22.81 -39.16 -13.59
CA ILE A 106 -22.08 -38.84 -12.36
C ILE A 106 -22.32 -39.91 -11.28
N GLU A 107 -23.56 -40.42 -11.15
CA GLU A 107 -23.87 -41.49 -10.20
C GLU A 107 -23.11 -42.79 -10.50
N ASN A 108 -23.00 -43.17 -11.78
CA ASN A 108 -22.26 -44.35 -12.19
C ASN A 108 -20.75 -44.20 -11.97
N GLU A 109 -20.21 -43.01 -12.23
CA GLU A 109 -18.80 -42.72 -12.02
C GLU A 109 -18.43 -42.70 -10.52
N ILE A 110 -19.31 -42.16 -9.66
CA ILE A 110 -19.18 -42.30 -8.20
C ILE A 110 -19.12 -43.77 -7.79
N LYS A 111 -20.03 -44.61 -8.30
CA LYS A 111 -20.08 -46.05 -7.95
C LYS A 111 -18.82 -46.81 -8.37
N GLU A 112 -18.26 -46.51 -9.54
CA GLU A 112 -17.03 -47.15 -10.01
C GLU A 112 -15.80 -46.67 -9.22
N LEU A 113 -15.72 -45.38 -8.88
CA LEU A 113 -14.63 -44.85 -8.06
C LEU A 113 -14.70 -45.36 -6.61
N GLU A 114 -15.88 -45.41 -6.01
CA GLU A 114 -16.07 -45.99 -4.66
C GLU A 114 -15.68 -47.48 -4.61
N LYS A 115 -15.87 -48.20 -5.71
CA LYS A 115 -15.45 -49.60 -5.85
C LYS A 115 -13.93 -49.72 -6.02
N ALA A 116 -13.28 -48.75 -6.66
CA ALA A 116 -11.82 -48.68 -6.79
C ALA A 116 -11.13 -48.32 -5.46
N ILE A 117 -11.79 -47.52 -4.60
CA ILE A 117 -11.33 -47.10 -3.27
C ILE A 117 -11.52 -48.20 -2.20
N SER A 118 -11.87 -49.42 -2.60
CA SER A 118 -12.12 -50.54 -1.67
C SER A 118 -10.91 -50.82 -0.76
N PRO A 119 -11.12 -51.05 0.56
CA PRO A 119 -10.04 -51.12 1.56
C PRO A 119 -9.06 -52.29 1.40
N ASP A 120 -9.31 -53.22 0.48
CA ASP A 120 -8.46 -54.37 0.20
C ASP A 120 -7.35 -54.09 -0.84
N ILE A 121 -7.27 -52.86 -1.37
CA ILE A 121 -6.25 -52.45 -2.36
C ILE A 121 -5.25 -51.49 -1.70
N THR A 122 -3.95 -51.83 -1.77
CA THR A 122 -2.86 -50.98 -1.27
C THR A 122 -2.60 -49.84 -2.25
N VAL A 123 -3.25 -48.70 -2.04
CA VAL A 123 -3.07 -47.46 -2.80
C VAL A 123 -2.21 -46.48 -2.00
N ASP A 124 -1.40 -45.65 -2.68
CA ASP A 124 -0.65 -44.55 -2.05
C ASP A 124 -1.63 -43.64 -1.26
N PRO A 125 -1.36 -43.35 0.03
CA PRO A 125 -2.21 -42.47 0.85
C PRO A 125 -2.54 -41.11 0.23
N ASN A 126 -1.63 -40.54 -0.57
CA ASN A 126 -1.88 -39.27 -1.26
C ASN A 126 -2.85 -39.43 -2.43
N GLN A 127 -2.74 -40.53 -3.18
CA GLN A 127 -3.66 -40.87 -4.25
C GLN A 127 -5.05 -41.20 -3.68
N LEU A 128 -5.12 -41.94 -2.57
CA LEU A 128 -6.36 -42.25 -1.86
C LEU A 128 -7.09 -40.98 -1.41
N TYR A 129 -6.36 -40.03 -0.79
CA TYR A 129 -6.94 -38.74 -0.37
C TYR A 129 -7.47 -37.92 -1.56
N MET A 130 -6.77 -37.96 -2.70
CA MET A 130 -7.18 -37.25 -3.91
C MET A 130 -8.43 -37.87 -4.54
N GLU A 131 -8.49 -39.20 -4.59
CA GLU A 131 -9.65 -39.95 -5.10
C GLU A 131 -10.88 -39.75 -4.19
N GLU A 132 -10.71 -39.76 -2.87
CA GLU A 132 -11.79 -39.47 -1.91
C GLU A 132 -12.33 -38.03 -2.04
N ALA A 133 -11.44 -37.03 -2.18
CA ALA A 133 -11.83 -35.65 -2.39
C ALA A 133 -12.58 -35.45 -3.74
N TYR A 134 -12.15 -36.17 -4.77
CA TYR A 134 -12.79 -36.16 -6.08
C TYR A 134 -14.20 -36.79 -6.03
N VAL A 135 -14.34 -37.96 -5.39
CA VAL A 135 -15.64 -38.61 -5.18
C VAL A 135 -16.60 -37.71 -4.39
N GLN A 136 -16.13 -37.05 -3.34
CA GLN A 136 -16.98 -36.15 -2.56
C GLN A 136 -17.44 -34.94 -3.37
N THR A 137 -16.60 -34.46 -4.29
CA THR A 137 -16.95 -33.39 -5.23
C THR A 137 -18.03 -33.86 -6.21
N LEU A 138 -17.87 -35.04 -6.81
CA LEU A 138 -18.86 -35.65 -7.71
C LEU A 138 -20.20 -35.86 -7.00
N LYS A 139 -20.20 -36.30 -5.74
CA LYS A 139 -21.43 -36.44 -4.93
C LYS A 139 -22.17 -35.12 -4.72
N THR A 140 -21.44 -34.03 -4.50
CA THR A 140 -22.05 -32.70 -4.40
C THR A 140 -22.63 -32.24 -5.74
N LEU A 141 -21.92 -32.49 -6.85
CA LEU A 141 -22.43 -32.21 -8.19
C LEU A 141 -23.68 -33.01 -8.52
N TYR A 142 -23.70 -34.31 -8.20
CA TYR A 142 -24.87 -35.17 -8.37
C TYR A 142 -26.08 -34.62 -7.63
N LYS A 143 -25.93 -34.27 -6.35
CA LYS A 143 -27.01 -33.68 -5.55
C LYS A 143 -27.55 -32.40 -6.16
N LEU A 144 -26.67 -31.53 -6.66
CA LEU A 144 -27.06 -30.28 -7.29
C LEU A 144 -27.76 -30.51 -8.65
N ALA A 145 -27.30 -31.48 -9.45
CA ALA A 145 -27.93 -31.86 -10.71
C ALA A 145 -29.36 -32.41 -10.49
N VAL A 146 -29.54 -33.28 -9.50
CA VAL A 146 -30.86 -33.83 -9.10
C VAL A 146 -31.76 -32.72 -8.55
N SER A 147 -31.24 -31.79 -7.76
CA SER A 147 -32.05 -30.64 -7.28
C SER A 147 -32.42 -29.66 -8.41
N ALA A 148 -31.61 -29.54 -9.46
CA ALA A 148 -31.89 -28.69 -10.62
C ALA A 148 -32.99 -29.27 -11.53
N THR A 149 -33.20 -30.59 -11.53
CA THR A 149 -34.36 -31.20 -12.22
C THR A 149 -35.70 -30.89 -11.52
N GLU A 150 -35.66 -30.43 -10.26
CA GLU A 150 -36.84 -30.14 -9.43
C GLU A 150 -37.17 -28.62 -9.31
N GLY A 151 -36.35 -27.72 -9.88
CA GLY A 151 -36.59 -26.27 -9.81
C GLY A 151 -35.53 -25.39 -10.50
N ASN A 152 -35.96 -24.16 -10.86
CA ASN A 152 -35.28 -23.11 -11.65
C ASN A 152 -33.77 -23.32 -11.98
N ALA A 153 -33.53 -24.04 -13.08
CA ALA A 153 -32.23 -24.55 -13.50
C ALA A 153 -31.14 -23.48 -13.72
N ALA A 154 -31.50 -22.24 -14.10
CA ALA A 154 -30.51 -21.21 -14.47
C ALA A 154 -29.71 -20.69 -13.26
N THR A 155 -30.38 -20.39 -12.15
CA THR A 155 -29.72 -19.92 -10.92
C THR A 155 -28.85 -21.01 -10.30
N MET A 156 -29.29 -22.27 -10.40
CA MET A 156 -28.56 -23.41 -9.85
C MET A 156 -27.37 -23.81 -10.72
N LEU A 157 -27.44 -23.66 -12.05
CA LEU A 157 -26.30 -23.85 -12.96
C LEU A 157 -25.18 -22.82 -12.72
N CYS A 158 -25.51 -21.56 -12.47
CA CYS A 158 -24.52 -20.55 -12.07
C CYS A 158 -23.85 -20.90 -10.73
N GLN A 159 -24.62 -21.37 -9.74
CA GLN A 159 -24.06 -21.84 -8.46
C GLN A 159 -23.20 -23.09 -8.61
N LEU A 160 -23.58 -24.01 -9.51
CA LEU A 160 -22.79 -25.19 -9.88
C LEU A 160 -21.45 -24.79 -10.51
N GLN A 161 -21.46 -23.83 -11.43
CA GLN A 161 -20.26 -23.35 -12.10
C GLN A 161 -19.34 -22.59 -11.13
N GLU A 162 -19.88 -21.73 -10.27
CA GLU A 162 -19.11 -21.05 -9.23
C GLU A 162 -18.48 -22.03 -8.22
N ASN A 163 -19.24 -23.03 -7.77
CA ASN A 163 -18.73 -24.04 -6.85
C ASN A 163 -17.69 -24.95 -7.50
N TRP A 164 -17.87 -25.31 -8.77
CA TRP A 164 -16.89 -26.07 -9.54
C TRP A 164 -15.58 -25.30 -9.68
N VAL A 165 -15.64 -24.02 -10.08
CA VAL A 165 -14.45 -23.16 -10.20
C VAL A 165 -13.76 -22.95 -8.85
N GLN A 166 -14.50 -22.74 -7.76
CA GLN A 166 -13.90 -22.63 -6.43
C GLN A 166 -13.24 -23.94 -5.98
N THR A 167 -13.83 -25.08 -6.32
CA THR A 167 -13.28 -26.40 -5.97
C THR A 167 -12.02 -26.70 -6.79
N GLN A 168 -12.02 -26.40 -8.09
CA GLN A 168 -10.85 -26.48 -8.96
C GLN A 168 -9.72 -25.56 -8.49
N ARG A 169 -10.05 -24.34 -8.03
CA ARG A 169 -9.06 -23.41 -7.47
C ARG A 169 -8.43 -23.96 -6.19
N LYS A 170 -9.24 -24.51 -5.27
CA LYS A 170 -8.75 -25.15 -4.04
C LYS A 170 -7.88 -26.38 -4.35
N PHE A 171 -8.25 -27.16 -5.36
CA PHE A 171 -7.46 -28.30 -5.84
C PHE A 171 -6.11 -27.87 -6.41
N ILE A 172 -6.08 -26.85 -7.27
CA ILE A 172 -4.84 -26.30 -7.83
C ILE A 172 -3.97 -25.69 -6.72
N GLU A 173 -4.56 -25.03 -5.73
CA GLU A 173 -3.86 -24.51 -4.56
C GLU A 173 -3.29 -25.64 -3.69
N SER A 174 -4.03 -26.73 -3.46
CA SER A 174 -3.53 -27.87 -2.68
C SER A 174 -2.40 -28.62 -3.41
N VAL A 175 -2.47 -28.73 -4.75
CA VAL A 175 -1.39 -29.34 -5.57
C VAL A 175 -0.15 -28.44 -5.59
N LYS A 176 -0.31 -27.11 -5.69
CA LYS A 176 0.81 -26.15 -5.55
C LYS A 176 1.43 -26.17 -4.16
N LEU A 177 0.62 -26.30 -3.12
CA LEU A 177 1.10 -26.44 -1.74
C LEU A 177 1.84 -27.77 -1.54
N GLY A 178 1.41 -28.84 -2.20
CA GLY A 178 2.09 -30.13 -2.22
C GLY A 178 3.50 -30.05 -2.81
N SER A 179 3.69 -29.38 -3.96
CA SER A 179 5.01 -29.28 -4.61
C SER A 179 5.96 -28.25 -3.99
N LEU A 180 5.44 -27.24 -3.28
CA LEU A 180 6.24 -26.27 -2.51
C LEU A 180 6.69 -26.81 -1.13
N ASN A 181 5.94 -27.73 -0.54
CA ASN A 181 6.23 -28.26 0.80
C ASN A 181 7.46 -29.19 0.88
N ASP A 182 7.95 -29.72 -0.23
CA ASP A 182 9.17 -30.53 -0.26
C ASP A 182 10.46 -29.69 -0.30
N SER A 183 10.37 -28.38 -0.57
CA SER A 183 11.56 -27.50 -0.67
C SER A 183 11.68 -26.44 0.45
N GLN A 184 10.67 -26.25 1.30
CA GLN A 184 10.76 -25.39 2.49
C GLN A 184 10.02 -25.97 3.71
N LYS A 185 10.54 -27.06 4.30
CA LYS A 185 10.26 -27.37 5.71
C LYS A 185 11.07 -26.42 6.61
N THR A 186 10.70 -25.14 6.66
CA THR A 186 10.99 -24.34 7.85
C THR A 186 10.11 -24.90 8.96
N SER A 187 10.71 -25.59 9.93
CA SER A 187 9.99 -26.02 11.13
C SER A 187 9.23 -24.83 11.72
N LYS A 188 7.90 -24.93 11.86
CA LYS A 188 7.10 -23.87 12.50
C LYS A 188 7.74 -23.52 13.85
N GLU A 189 8.09 -22.25 14.05
CA GLU A 189 8.65 -21.79 15.33
C GLU A 189 7.70 -22.18 16.46
N THR A 190 8.23 -22.82 17.50
CA THR A 190 7.50 -23.06 18.74
C THR A 190 7.15 -21.73 19.41
N PRO A 191 6.07 -21.66 20.22
CA PRO A 191 5.75 -20.49 21.03
C PRO A 191 6.93 -19.87 21.76
N GLN A 192 7.80 -20.71 22.34
CA GLN A 192 8.97 -20.26 23.09
C GLN A 192 10.06 -19.70 22.17
N GLN A 193 10.27 -20.27 20.98
CA GLN A 193 11.18 -19.71 19.98
C GLN A 193 10.71 -18.32 19.52
N THR A 194 9.41 -18.16 19.27
CA THR A 194 8.80 -16.86 18.94
C THR A 194 9.02 -15.83 20.06
N VAL A 195 8.78 -16.21 21.32
CA VAL A 195 9.05 -15.32 22.48
C VAL A 195 10.52 -14.91 22.53
N ASN A 196 11.44 -15.87 22.42
CA ASN A 196 12.88 -15.59 22.51
C ASN A 196 13.33 -14.67 21.36
N ARG A 197 12.83 -14.92 20.14
CA ARG A 197 13.09 -14.07 18.98
C ARG A 197 12.59 -12.64 19.20
N LEU A 198 11.33 -12.46 19.62
CA LEU A 198 10.76 -11.14 19.87
C LEU A 198 11.48 -10.42 21.02
N ILE A 199 11.85 -11.11 22.09
CA ILE A 199 12.62 -10.51 23.19
C ILE A 199 14.00 -10.04 22.69
N SER A 200 14.66 -10.81 21.83
CA SER A 200 15.96 -10.41 21.27
C SER A 200 15.89 -9.17 20.38
N GLN A 201 14.71 -8.82 19.86
CA GLN A 201 14.48 -7.62 19.05
C GLN A 201 14.22 -6.36 19.90
N ILE A 202 14.01 -6.48 21.22
CA ILE A 202 13.70 -5.31 22.06
C ILE A 202 14.85 -4.30 22.00
N GLY A 203 14.55 -3.07 21.57
CA GLY A 203 15.55 -2.01 21.44
C GLY A 203 16.40 -2.09 20.17
N ASP A 204 16.34 -3.19 19.41
CA ASP A 204 16.98 -3.32 18.10
C ASP A 204 16.06 -2.74 17.02
N TYR A 205 16.03 -1.41 16.92
CA TYR A 205 15.25 -0.72 15.90
C TYR A 205 15.97 -0.71 14.54
N PRO A 206 15.22 -0.69 13.42
CA PRO A 206 15.81 -0.54 12.10
C PRO A 206 16.73 0.69 12.02
N LYS A 207 17.96 0.48 11.57
CA LYS A 207 18.93 1.55 11.40
C LYS A 207 18.49 2.50 10.27
N PRO A 208 18.74 3.81 10.40
CA PRO A 208 18.51 4.74 9.31
C PRO A 208 19.37 4.36 8.10
N THR A 209 18.89 4.67 6.90
CA THR A 209 19.64 4.46 5.64
C THR A 209 20.74 5.50 5.41
N HIS A 210 20.87 6.49 6.31
CA HIS A 210 21.86 7.55 6.27
C HIS A 210 22.62 7.65 7.61
N VAL A 211 23.78 8.28 7.58
CA VAL A 211 24.64 8.51 8.77
C VAL A 211 24.10 9.57 9.73
N HIS A 212 23.10 10.35 9.29
CA HIS A 212 22.51 11.43 10.07
C HIS A 212 21.48 10.94 11.10
N GLY A 213 21.21 11.75 12.12
CA GLY A 213 20.27 11.47 13.19
C GLY A 213 20.67 12.14 14.51
N VAL A 214 20.64 11.39 15.60
CA VAL A 214 21.03 11.87 16.94
C VAL A 214 22.47 12.40 16.99
N ALA A 215 23.35 11.91 16.11
CA ALA A 215 24.72 12.39 15.99
C ALA A 215 24.80 13.88 15.60
N ASP A 216 23.80 14.39 14.87
CA ASP A 216 23.75 15.79 14.44
C ASP A 216 23.14 16.73 15.51
N LEU A 217 22.65 16.20 16.64
CA LEU A 217 22.11 17.00 17.72
C LEU A 217 23.21 17.72 18.51
N SER A 218 22.94 18.98 18.86
CA SER A 218 23.73 19.70 19.86
C SER A 218 23.58 19.03 21.24
N ASN A 219 24.49 19.34 22.17
CA ASN A 219 24.36 18.86 23.57
C ASN A 219 23.02 19.29 24.20
N ALA A 220 22.58 20.52 23.94
CA ALA A 220 21.27 21.00 24.39
C ALA A 220 20.11 20.22 23.73
N GLY A 221 20.26 19.87 22.45
CA GLY A 221 19.32 19.01 21.73
C GLY A 221 19.17 17.63 22.37
N LYS A 222 20.28 16.98 22.72
CA LYS A 222 20.29 15.67 23.40
C LYS A 222 19.61 15.73 24.78
N VAL A 223 19.84 16.80 25.55
CA VAL A 223 19.16 17.01 26.84
C VAL A 223 17.63 17.04 26.67
N HIS A 224 17.13 17.75 25.65
CA HIS A 224 15.69 17.79 25.36
C HIS A 224 15.13 16.44 24.90
N LEU A 225 15.88 15.71 24.07
CA LEU A 225 15.47 14.41 23.55
C LEU A 225 15.28 13.38 24.68
N TYR A 226 16.23 13.33 25.62
CA TYR A 226 16.27 12.36 26.72
C TYR A 226 15.61 12.83 28.02
N THR A 227 14.90 13.95 27.98
CA THR A 227 14.21 14.47 29.16
C THR A 227 13.25 13.43 29.74
N GLY A 228 13.36 13.18 31.05
CA GLY A 228 12.51 12.24 31.80
C GLY A 228 13.06 10.82 31.95
N ILE A 229 14.00 10.39 31.09
CA ILE A 229 14.57 9.02 31.12
C ILE A 229 15.23 8.71 32.47
N ALA A 230 16.11 9.59 32.95
CA ALA A 230 16.82 9.35 34.22
C ALA A 230 15.86 9.26 35.42
N ALA A 231 14.80 10.08 35.44
CA ALA A 231 13.79 10.05 36.49
C ALA A 231 12.98 8.74 36.45
N TYR A 232 12.62 8.27 35.25
CA TYR A 232 11.94 6.98 35.06
C TYR A 232 12.82 5.80 35.51
N LYS A 233 14.09 5.75 35.06
CA LYS A 233 15.06 4.71 35.47
C LYS A 233 15.23 4.67 36.99
N LYS A 234 15.27 5.83 37.66
CA LYS A 234 15.37 5.92 39.12
C LYS A 234 14.14 5.32 39.82
N SER A 235 12.92 5.68 39.38
CA SER A 235 11.68 5.20 39.99
C SER A 235 11.40 3.71 39.73
N HIS A 236 12.03 3.11 38.72
CA HIS A 236 11.86 1.70 38.33
C HIS A 236 13.12 0.84 38.55
N SER A 237 14.09 1.34 39.31
CA SER A 237 15.40 0.70 39.54
C SER A 237 15.37 -0.71 40.15
N LYS A 238 14.22 -1.16 40.69
CA LYS A 238 14.03 -2.49 41.26
C LYS A 238 13.66 -3.56 40.23
N LEU A 239 13.31 -3.18 39.00
CA LEU A 239 12.91 -4.09 37.94
C LEU A 239 14.07 -4.27 36.94
N PRO A 240 14.20 -5.45 36.31
CA PRO A 240 15.10 -5.62 35.17
C PRO A 240 14.83 -4.60 34.07
N HIS A 241 15.87 -4.25 33.33
CA HIS A 241 15.71 -3.51 32.08
C HIS A 241 14.79 -4.31 31.15
N ASN A 242 13.77 -3.69 30.57
CA ASN A 242 12.79 -4.30 29.66
C ASN A 242 11.75 -5.24 30.28
N TYR A 243 11.59 -5.23 31.62
CA TYR A 243 10.69 -6.15 32.31
C TYR A 243 9.27 -6.15 31.73
N HIS A 244 8.64 -4.98 31.58
CA HIS A 244 7.25 -4.93 31.12
C HIS A 244 7.12 -5.29 29.65
N ARG A 245 8.07 -4.88 28.80
CA ARG A 245 8.12 -5.27 27.39
C ARG A 245 8.20 -6.78 27.22
N GLU A 246 9.06 -7.45 27.97
CA GLU A 246 9.18 -8.92 27.93
C GLU A 246 7.91 -9.63 28.38
N GLN A 247 7.29 -9.17 29.49
CA GLN A 247 6.04 -9.74 29.97
C GLN A 247 4.92 -9.55 28.95
N PHE A 248 4.84 -8.38 28.31
CA PHE A 248 3.86 -8.13 27.27
C PHE A 248 4.06 -9.03 26.04
N ILE A 249 5.30 -9.23 25.60
CA ILE A 249 5.62 -10.15 24.49
C ILE A 249 5.19 -11.58 24.81
N LYS A 250 5.48 -12.07 26.02
CA LYS A 250 5.04 -13.41 26.47
C LYS A 250 3.51 -13.52 26.42
N TYR A 251 2.82 -12.50 26.94
CA TYR A 251 1.36 -12.43 26.96
C TYR A 251 0.75 -12.43 25.55
N VAL A 252 1.22 -11.56 24.66
CA VAL A 252 0.73 -11.49 23.27
C VAL A 252 1.01 -12.78 22.52
N THR A 253 2.18 -13.39 22.71
CA THR A 253 2.52 -14.65 22.04
C THR A 253 1.61 -15.78 22.50
N GLN A 254 1.28 -15.85 23.80
CA GLN A 254 0.31 -16.81 24.30
C GLN A 254 -1.06 -16.63 23.64
N LEU A 255 -1.56 -15.39 23.56
CA LEU A 255 -2.84 -15.10 22.89
C LEU A 255 -2.80 -15.45 21.39
N ALA A 256 -1.67 -15.20 20.72
CA ALA A 256 -1.50 -15.46 19.29
C ALA A 256 -1.47 -16.95 18.92
N ASN A 257 -1.06 -17.82 19.84
CA ASN A 257 -1.01 -19.27 19.63
C ASN A 257 -2.37 -19.95 19.72
N ASP A 258 -3.35 -19.28 20.31
CA ASP A 258 -4.74 -19.70 20.20
C ASP A 258 -5.22 -19.41 18.77
N ASN A 259 -5.36 -20.46 17.95
CA ASN A 259 -5.75 -20.36 16.54
C ASN A 259 -7.22 -19.97 16.32
N THR A 260 -8.00 -19.74 17.39
CA THR A 260 -9.35 -19.24 17.23
C THR A 260 -9.34 -17.79 16.74
N THR A 261 -10.07 -17.56 15.64
CA THR A 261 -10.42 -16.19 15.22
C THR A 261 -11.47 -15.64 16.18
N ASN A 262 -11.19 -14.48 16.76
CA ASN A 262 -12.15 -13.81 17.64
C ASN A 262 -13.13 -12.95 16.84
N PHE A 263 -12.79 -12.62 15.59
CA PHE A 263 -13.68 -11.88 14.71
C PHE A 263 -14.83 -12.77 14.22
N LYS A 264 -16.06 -12.38 14.54
CA LYS A 264 -17.30 -13.09 14.16
C LYS A 264 -18.00 -12.52 12.91
N GLY A 265 -17.46 -11.46 12.30
CA GLY A 265 -18.04 -10.85 11.09
C GLY A 265 -17.60 -11.53 9.80
N CYS A 266 -18.16 -11.10 8.66
CA CYS A 266 -17.84 -11.66 7.35
C CYS A 266 -16.68 -10.93 6.65
N THR A 267 -16.05 -11.58 5.67
CA THR A 267 -14.94 -11.02 4.88
C THR A 267 -15.32 -9.73 4.15
N LYS A 268 -16.57 -9.58 3.68
CA LYS A 268 -17.04 -8.35 3.02
C LYS A 268 -16.97 -7.13 3.95
N MET A 269 -17.24 -7.30 5.24
CA MET A 269 -17.14 -6.22 6.23
C MET A 269 -15.70 -5.72 6.35
N ARG A 270 -14.72 -6.62 6.45
CA ARG A 270 -13.29 -6.25 6.48
C ARG A 270 -12.82 -5.56 5.20
N LYS A 271 -13.36 -5.93 4.04
CA LYS A 271 -12.96 -5.37 2.74
C LYS A 271 -13.54 -3.97 2.50
N ASN A 272 -14.83 -3.80 2.78
CA ASN A 272 -15.63 -2.67 2.31
C ASN A 272 -15.95 -1.65 3.42
N THR A 273 -16.07 -2.11 4.68
CA THR A 273 -16.35 -1.28 5.87
C THR A 273 -15.45 -1.67 7.05
N PRO A 274 -14.12 -1.62 6.87
CA PRO A 274 -13.18 -2.14 7.85
C PRO A 274 -13.30 -1.49 9.23
N GLU A 275 -13.77 -0.26 9.34
CA GLU A 275 -14.04 0.42 10.62
C GLU A 275 -15.03 -0.35 11.52
N ASN A 276 -15.95 -1.11 10.91
CA ASN A 276 -16.92 -1.94 11.63
C ASN A 276 -16.35 -3.32 12.01
N ALA A 277 -15.15 -3.65 11.54
CA ALA A 277 -14.46 -4.91 11.81
C ALA A 277 -13.30 -4.75 12.81
N THR A 278 -13.35 -3.72 13.65
CA THR A 278 -12.33 -3.41 14.66
C THR A 278 -12.64 -4.07 16.03
N THR A 279 -11.67 -4.02 16.94
CA THR A 279 -11.85 -4.37 18.37
C THR A 279 -11.33 -3.24 19.27
N THR A 280 -11.63 -3.27 20.56
CA THR A 280 -10.97 -2.40 21.56
C THR A 280 -9.78 -3.12 22.19
N MET A 281 -8.84 -2.39 22.77
CA MET A 281 -7.69 -2.97 23.48
C MET A 281 -8.12 -3.86 24.64
N GLU A 282 -9.10 -3.44 25.44
CA GLU A 282 -9.61 -4.25 26.56
C GLU A 282 -10.32 -5.51 26.06
N ALA A 283 -11.06 -5.45 24.95
CA ALA A 283 -11.68 -6.65 24.37
C ALA A 283 -10.65 -7.62 23.77
N LEU A 284 -9.52 -7.09 23.26
CA LEU A 284 -8.45 -7.90 22.68
C LEU A 284 -7.54 -8.54 23.74
N LEU A 285 -7.19 -7.79 24.78
CA LEU A 285 -6.15 -8.16 25.76
C LEU A 285 -6.69 -8.43 27.16
N GLY A 286 -7.97 -8.16 27.42
CA GLY A 286 -8.49 -8.05 28.79
C GLY A 286 -7.90 -6.86 29.57
N LYS A 287 -8.41 -6.67 30.79
CA LYS A 287 -8.00 -5.55 31.67
C LYS A 287 -6.52 -5.61 32.05
N GLU A 288 -6.06 -6.78 32.48
CA GLU A 288 -4.66 -6.96 32.90
C GLU A 288 -3.70 -6.85 31.71
N GLY A 289 -4.07 -7.39 30.54
CA GLY A 289 -3.25 -7.26 29.33
C GLY A 289 -3.17 -5.82 28.81
N LEU A 290 -4.26 -5.05 28.90
CA LEU A 290 -4.24 -3.61 28.60
C LEU A 290 -3.32 -2.84 29.56
N LYS A 291 -3.41 -3.10 30.86
CA LYS A 291 -2.50 -2.47 31.84
C LYS A 291 -1.05 -2.82 31.55
N LEU A 292 -0.77 -4.07 31.24
CA LEU A 292 0.57 -4.53 30.87
C LEU A 292 1.07 -3.85 29.58
N TYR A 293 0.22 -3.69 28.56
CA TYR A 293 0.55 -2.93 27.36
C TYR A 293 0.95 -1.49 27.68
N GLN A 294 0.16 -0.78 28.51
CA GLN A 294 0.44 0.60 28.87
C GLN A 294 1.78 0.73 29.61
N LEU A 295 2.08 -0.19 30.53
CA LEU A 295 3.37 -0.24 31.23
C LEU A 295 4.55 -0.54 30.28
N ALA A 296 4.38 -1.50 29.37
CA ALA A 296 5.39 -1.82 28.35
C ALA A 296 5.66 -0.64 27.41
N LEU A 297 4.60 0.09 27.04
CA LEU A 297 4.71 1.29 26.20
C LEU A 297 5.37 2.45 26.93
N GLN A 298 5.11 2.60 28.23
CA GLN A 298 5.80 3.57 29.07
C GLN A 298 7.30 3.25 29.19
N GLU A 299 7.63 1.98 29.42
CA GLU A 299 9.02 1.51 29.46
C GLU A 299 9.75 1.77 28.13
N GLU A 300 9.10 1.50 26.99
CA GLU A 300 9.61 1.86 25.66
C GLU A 300 9.82 3.37 25.51
N ALA A 301 8.80 4.17 25.82
CA ALA A 301 8.81 5.63 25.69
C ALA A 301 9.90 6.32 26.52
N TYR A 302 10.39 5.69 27.59
CA TYR A 302 11.49 6.18 28.42
C TYR A 302 12.81 5.42 28.20
N SER A 303 12.95 4.70 27.11
CA SER A 303 14.22 4.06 26.69
C SER A 303 15.01 4.97 25.74
N GLU A 304 16.34 4.95 25.83
CA GLU A 304 17.22 5.76 24.97
C GLU A 304 17.17 5.26 23.54
N GLU A 305 17.15 3.93 23.38
CA GLU A 305 17.09 3.23 22.09
C GLU A 305 15.86 3.65 21.29
N TYR A 306 14.69 3.78 21.95
CA TYR A 306 13.48 4.25 21.30
C TYR A 306 13.56 5.73 20.93
N ARG A 307 14.11 6.60 21.80
CA ARG A 307 14.26 8.03 21.49
C ARG A 307 15.20 8.25 20.32
N ASP A 308 16.27 7.47 20.27
CA ASP A 308 17.22 7.50 19.17
C ASP A 308 16.57 7.02 17.87
N ALA A 309 15.87 5.88 17.91
CA ALA A 309 15.17 5.35 16.75
C ALA A 309 14.13 6.33 16.19
N VAL A 310 13.35 6.98 17.07
CA VAL A 310 12.37 7.99 16.65
C VAL A 310 13.06 9.21 16.05
N PHE A 311 14.10 9.75 16.69
CA PHE A 311 14.79 10.93 16.15
C PHE A 311 15.49 10.63 14.83
N ASN A 312 16.11 9.46 14.71
CA ASN A 312 16.75 8.99 13.48
C ASN A 312 15.73 8.80 12.35
N ALA A 313 14.58 8.17 12.63
CA ALA A 313 13.50 8.02 11.66
C ALA A 313 12.84 9.36 11.29
N SER A 314 12.88 10.34 12.18
CA SER A 314 12.50 11.73 11.92
C SER A 314 13.53 12.48 11.08
N THR A 315 14.75 11.99 10.92
CA THR A 315 15.78 12.70 10.17
C THR A 315 15.70 12.35 8.68
N LYS A 316 15.92 13.35 7.82
CA LYS A 316 16.11 13.17 6.38
C LYS A 316 17.38 13.92 5.95
N PHE A 317 18.02 13.41 4.92
CA PHE A 317 19.17 14.03 4.30
C PHE A 317 18.92 14.24 2.80
N ILE A 318 19.33 15.41 2.30
CA ILE A 318 19.31 15.74 0.87
C ILE A 318 20.74 15.98 0.43
N GLU A 319 21.19 15.16 -0.49
CA GLU A 319 22.49 15.31 -1.14
C GLU A 319 22.51 16.55 -2.04
N GLY A 320 23.68 17.18 -2.17
CA GLY A 320 23.87 18.35 -3.03
C GLY A 320 24.43 19.54 -2.29
N ASN A 321 24.24 20.73 -2.85
CA ASN A 321 24.76 21.95 -2.25
C ASN A 321 24.00 22.32 -0.98
N LYS A 322 24.72 22.90 -0.03
CA LYS A 322 24.15 23.39 1.21
C LYS A 322 23.20 24.54 0.92
N TRP A 323 22.02 24.52 1.51
CA TRP A 323 21.12 25.66 1.44
C TRP A 323 21.71 26.88 2.15
N ASP A 324 21.33 28.06 1.70
CA ASP A 324 21.67 29.28 2.41
C ASP A 324 20.84 29.41 3.72
N GLY A 325 21.43 28.90 4.80
CA GLY A 325 20.83 28.86 6.14
C GLY A 325 19.84 27.72 6.34
N ALA A 326 19.63 27.37 7.61
CA ALA A 326 18.65 26.36 8.00
C ALA A 326 17.21 26.85 7.76
N LYS A 327 16.32 25.92 7.39
CA LYS A 327 14.92 26.23 7.06
C LYS A 327 14.00 25.77 8.18
N PHE A 328 12.92 26.50 8.38
CA PHE A 328 11.81 26.08 9.21
C PHE A 328 10.55 26.01 8.34
N ILE A 329 10.02 24.81 8.15
CA ILE A 329 8.95 24.54 7.19
C ILE A 329 7.74 24.01 7.98
N ILE A 330 6.61 24.71 7.92
CA ILE A 330 5.34 24.20 8.47
C ILE A 330 4.43 23.80 7.32
N ILE A 331 3.83 22.62 7.44
CA ILE A 331 2.89 22.10 6.46
C ILE A 331 1.51 21.90 7.10
N PRO A 332 0.70 22.97 7.21
CA PRO A 332 -0.68 22.87 7.67
C PRO A 332 -1.56 22.09 6.67
N GLY A 333 -2.42 21.22 7.21
CA GLY A 333 -3.52 20.62 6.45
C GLY A 333 -4.29 19.56 7.27
N PRO A 334 -5.50 19.17 6.85
CA PRO A 334 -6.28 18.16 7.58
C PRO A 334 -5.52 16.82 7.71
N SER A 335 -5.89 16.03 8.72
CA SER A 335 -5.33 14.67 8.84
C SER A 335 -5.67 13.84 7.59
N ALA A 336 -4.75 12.95 7.19
CA ALA A 336 -4.86 12.13 5.97
C ALA A 336 -4.96 12.92 4.64
N SER A 337 -4.67 14.22 4.63
CA SER A 337 -4.72 15.06 3.42
C SER A 337 -3.59 14.84 2.41
N GLY A 338 -2.66 13.93 2.70
CA GLY A 338 -1.43 13.74 1.91
C GLY A 338 -0.27 14.64 2.33
N LYS A 339 -0.24 15.13 3.58
CA LYS A 339 0.86 15.98 4.10
C LYS A 339 2.25 15.37 3.92
N SER A 340 2.41 14.06 4.10
CA SER A 340 3.70 13.39 3.91
C SER A 340 4.16 13.48 2.45
N HIS A 341 3.25 13.28 1.48
CA HIS A 341 3.53 13.47 0.06
C HIS A 341 3.82 14.94 -0.28
N ALA A 342 3.03 15.86 0.28
CA ALA A 342 3.25 17.30 0.14
C ALA A 342 4.60 17.73 0.72
N THR A 343 5.06 17.09 1.81
CA THR A 343 6.37 17.34 2.42
C THR A 343 7.48 17.10 1.41
N ASP A 344 7.50 15.95 0.75
CA ASP A 344 8.55 15.64 -0.22
C ASP A 344 8.50 16.57 -1.44
N ALA A 345 7.30 16.96 -1.88
CA ALA A 345 7.13 17.89 -3.00
C ALA A 345 7.61 19.32 -2.64
N VAL A 346 7.28 19.79 -1.44
CA VAL A 346 7.72 21.09 -0.91
C VAL A 346 9.23 21.11 -0.73
N ILE A 347 9.81 20.05 -0.19
CA ILE A 347 11.25 19.91 -0.02
C ILE A 347 11.97 20.02 -1.37
N ARG A 348 11.51 19.29 -2.41
CA ARG A 348 12.08 19.41 -3.76
C ARG A 348 12.00 20.84 -4.29
N LYS A 349 10.87 21.53 -4.07
CA LYS A 349 10.71 22.91 -4.52
C LYS A 349 11.61 23.89 -3.75
N ILE A 350 11.86 23.64 -2.47
CA ILE A 350 12.80 24.40 -1.64
C ILE A 350 14.24 24.16 -2.08
N ASP A 351 14.55 22.96 -2.56
CA ASP A 351 15.87 22.63 -3.08
C ASP A 351 16.24 23.43 -4.33
N GLU A 352 15.26 23.99 -5.04
CA GLU A 352 15.49 24.91 -6.16
C GLU A 352 15.87 26.35 -5.72
N LEU A 353 15.72 26.70 -4.44
CA LEU A 353 16.12 28.01 -3.91
C LEU A 353 17.64 28.20 -3.96
N PRO A 354 18.14 29.46 -3.87
CA PRO A 354 19.58 29.72 -3.85
C PRO A 354 20.35 28.85 -2.83
N GLN A 355 21.42 28.22 -3.31
CA GLN A 355 22.29 27.32 -2.55
C GLN A 355 23.73 27.84 -2.52
N LYS A 356 24.52 27.41 -1.54
CA LYS A 356 25.95 27.70 -1.43
C LYS A 356 26.71 26.78 -2.37
N THR A 357 27.19 27.31 -3.48
CA THR A 357 27.84 26.53 -4.54
C THR A 357 29.19 25.94 -4.14
N ASP A 358 29.79 26.41 -3.04
CA ASP A 358 31.09 26.00 -2.50
C ASP A 358 30.99 24.98 -1.36
N ASP A 359 29.78 24.65 -0.89
CA ASP A 359 29.55 23.69 0.19
C ASP A 359 28.62 22.56 -0.30
N HIS A 360 29.17 21.36 -0.46
CA HIS A 360 28.45 20.16 -0.91
C HIS A 360 28.09 19.20 0.24
N SER A 361 28.06 19.69 1.49
CA SER A 361 27.75 18.84 2.65
C SER A 361 26.28 18.41 2.74
N GLY A 362 25.41 18.87 1.83
CA GLY A 362 23.99 18.55 1.80
C GLY A 362 23.18 19.12 2.96
N ASN A 363 21.91 18.73 3.03
CA ASN A 363 20.93 19.35 3.92
C ASN A 363 20.29 18.32 4.85
N VAL A 364 20.60 18.44 6.15
CA VAL A 364 20.00 17.62 7.21
C VAL A 364 18.75 18.32 7.73
N MET A 365 17.67 17.56 7.84
CA MET A 365 16.39 18.04 8.35
C MET A 365 15.71 17.06 9.28
N VAL A 366 14.90 17.59 10.19
CA VAL A 366 14.11 16.81 11.14
C VAL A 366 12.61 17.02 10.87
N CYS A 367 11.93 15.96 10.49
CA CYS A 367 10.48 15.87 10.35
C CYS A 367 9.83 15.60 11.72
N VAL A 368 9.18 16.61 12.28
CA VAL A 368 8.44 16.54 13.55
C VAL A 368 7.01 16.06 13.27
N ASP A 369 6.87 14.77 12.98
CA ASP A 369 5.58 14.11 12.70
C ASP A 369 5.19 13.19 13.87
N GLY A 370 3.94 13.31 14.34
CA GLY A 370 3.39 12.40 15.35
C GLY A 370 3.14 10.99 14.85
N GLY A 371 3.12 10.75 13.54
CA GLY A 371 3.13 9.41 12.92
C GLY A 371 4.36 8.60 13.30
N ILE A 372 5.54 9.23 13.27
CA ILE A 372 6.83 8.54 13.40
C ILE A 372 6.98 7.83 14.76
N PRO A 373 6.74 8.46 15.93
CA PRO A 373 6.80 7.74 17.21
C PRO A 373 5.92 6.48 17.25
N ARG A 374 4.74 6.55 16.63
CA ARG A 374 3.76 5.44 16.60
C ARG A 374 4.16 4.35 15.62
N GLU A 375 4.77 4.72 14.49
CA GLU A 375 5.30 3.81 13.49
C GLU A 375 6.61 3.15 13.92
N ILE A 376 7.35 3.73 14.87
CA ILE A 376 8.58 3.14 15.40
C ILE A 376 8.30 2.22 16.61
N SER A 377 7.29 2.51 17.42
CA SER A 377 6.98 1.74 18.65
C SER A 377 6.75 0.24 18.38
N GLN A 378 7.61 -0.60 18.95
CA GLN A 378 7.56 -2.06 18.87
C GLN A 378 6.34 -2.62 19.59
N MET A 379 6.02 -2.09 20.77
CA MET A 379 4.89 -2.58 21.58
C MET A 379 3.55 -2.29 20.89
N ARG A 380 3.44 -1.11 20.29
CA ARG A 380 2.25 -0.72 19.52
C ARG A 380 2.08 -1.58 18.26
N LYS A 381 3.16 -1.84 17.52
CA LYS A 381 3.15 -2.74 16.36
C LYS A 381 2.68 -4.13 16.75
N LEU A 382 3.19 -4.65 17.86
CA LEU A 382 2.86 -5.98 18.35
C LEU A 382 1.36 -6.11 18.68
N ALA A 383 0.76 -5.09 19.30
CA ALA A 383 -0.69 -5.07 19.57
C ALA A 383 -1.51 -5.09 18.26
N VAL A 384 -1.16 -4.27 17.27
CA VAL A 384 -1.84 -4.24 15.95
C VAL A 384 -1.69 -5.59 15.24
N ARG A 385 -0.51 -6.20 15.26
CA ARG A 385 -0.27 -7.52 14.66
C ARG A 385 -1.11 -8.60 15.33
N LEU A 386 -1.24 -8.58 16.65
CA LEU A 386 -2.14 -9.49 17.35
C LEU A 386 -3.60 -9.31 16.90
N ALA A 387 -4.09 -8.06 16.84
CA ALA A 387 -5.46 -7.79 16.38
C ALA A 387 -5.71 -8.33 14.97
N ASN A 388 -4.78 -8.05 14.06
CA ASN A 388 -4.83 -8.51 12.67
C ASN A 388 -4.79 -10.04 12.59
N LYS A 389 -3.92 -10.70 13.37
CA LYS A 389 -3.84 -12.16 13.45
C LYS A 389 -5.14 -12.78 14.00
N LYS A 390 -5.84 -12.08 14.90
CA LYS A 390 -7.16 -12.48 15.42
C LYS A 390 -8.33 -12.13 14.49
N GLY A 391 -8.02 -11.64 13.28
CA GLY A 391 -8.99 -11.39 12.21
C GLY A 391 -9.61 -9.99 12.22
N PHE A 392 -9.27 -9.12 13.19
CA PHE A 392 -9.77 -7.75 13.25
C PHE A 392 -9.03 -6.84 12.26
N SER A 393 -9.70 -5.85 11.70
CA SER A 393 -9.12 -4.86 10.79
C SER A 393 -8.18 -3.87 11.49
N GLY A 394 -8.27 -3.76 12.82
CA GLY A 394 -7.47 -2.87 13.65
C GLY A 394 -8.08 -2.72 15.05
N ILE A 395 -7.56 -1.74 15.79
CA ILE A 395 -7.95 -1.47 17.18
C ILE A 395 -8.49 -0.04 17.29
N SER A 396 -9.75 0.11 17.69
CA SER A 396 -10.47 1.39 17.60
C SER A 396 -10.00 2.44 18.61
N ASP A 397 -9.59 2.03 19.81
CA ASP A 397 -9.13 2.91 20.90
C ASP A 397 -7.60 2.93 21.05
N LEU A 398 -6.84 2.33 20.12
CA LEU A 398 -5.38 2.22 20.24
C LEU A 398 -4.68 3.57 20.38
N HIS A 399 -5.20 4.61 19.72
CA HIS A 399 -4.64 5.95 19.83
C HIS A 399 -4.70 6.49 21.27
N GLU A 400 -5.84 6.31 21.93
CA GLU A 400 -6.07 6.72 23.32
C GLU A 400 -5.21 5.90 24.27
N GLN A 401 -5.14 4.58 24.07
CA GLN A 401 -4.31 3.69 24.89
C GLN A 401 -2.80 3.89 24.67
N SER A 402 -2.40 4.63 23.63
CA SER A 402 -1.01 4.93 23.30
C SER A 402 -0.63 6.41 23.51
N LYS A 403 -1.41 7.14 24.31
CA LYS A 403 -1.27 8.59 24.49
C LYS A 403 0.13 9.03 24.93
N ILE A 404 0.86 8.20 25.68
CA ILE A 404 2.24 8.48 26.09
C ILE A 404 3.20 8.73 24.91
N LEU A 405 2.90 8.19 23.73
CA LEU A 405 3.71 8.43 22.53
C LEU A 405 3.53 9.85 21.96
N GLU A 406 2.48 10.58 22.35
CA GLU A 406 2.24 11.95 21.87
C GLU A 406 3.31 12.93 22.37
N ASP A 407 3.78 12.73 23.60
CA ASP A 407 4.80 13.59 24.21
C ASP A 407 6.16 13.48 23.49
N ILE A 408 6.43 12.34 22.84
CA ILE A 408 7.66 12.09 22.08
C ILE A 408 7.86 13.14 20.99
N LYS A 409 6.78 13.54 20.30
CA LYS A 409 6.81 14.59 19.28
C LYS A 409 7.37 15.90 19.85
N THR A 410 6.98 16.25 21.07
CA THR A 410 7.46 17.46 21.76
C THR A 410 8.96 17.37 22.07
N HIS A 411 9.45 16.19 22.47
CA HIS A 411 10.88 15.98 22.69
C HIS A 411 11.70 16.10 21.40
N VAL A 412 11.25 15.49 20.30
CA VAL A 412 11.88 15.63 18.98
C VAL A 412 11.89 17.10 18.53
N LYS A 413 10.75 17.79 18.66
CA LYS A 413 10.62 19.22 18.34
C LYS A 413 11.63 20.07 19.11
N ASN A 414 11.68 19.90 20.43
CA ASN A 414 12.55 20.72 21.28
C ASN A 414 14.03 20.40 21.04
N ALA A 415 14.37 19.12 20.80
CA ALA A 415 15.71 18.71 20.45
C ALA A 415 16.20 19.35 19.13
N ALA A 416 15.34 19.35 18.10
CA ALA A 416 15.64 19.98 16.82
C ALA A 416 15.74 21.51 16.93
N LEU A 417 14.84 22.17 17.67
CA LEU A 417 14.88 23.61 17.89
C LEU A 417 16.17 24.06 18.58
N ALA A 418 16.63 23.30 19.57
CA ALA A 418 17.89 23.53 20.29
C ALA A 418 19.16 23.19 19.48
N SER A 419 19.01 22.74 18.22
CA SER A 419 20.12 22.41 17.31
C SER A 419 20.07 23.36 16.09
N PRO A 420 20.76 24.51 16.13
CA PRO A 420 20.57 25.62 15.18
C PRO A 420 20.85 25.24 13.72
N ASN A 421 21.76 24.29 13.49
CA ASN A 421 22.17 23.86 12.14
C ASN A 421 21.17 22.92 11.46
N LEU A 422 20.15 22.44 12.19
CA LEU A 422 19.13 21.56 11.62
C LEU A 422 17.99 22.36 11.02
N SER A 423 17.63 21.99 9.79
CA SER A 423 16.35 22.38 9.21
C SER A 423 15.22 21.57 9.85
N ILE A 424 14.03 22.15 9.96
CA ILE A 424 12.90 21.53 10.64
C ILE A 424 11.70 21.54 9.70
N VAL A 425 11.02 20.40 9.59
CA VAL A 425 9.76 20.26 8.86
C VAL A 425 8.67 19.80 9.81
N MET A 426 7.55 20.51 9.87
CA MET A 426 6.43 20.23 10.77
C MET A 426 5.12 20.05 10.00
N PRO A 427 4.76 18.81 9.61
CA PRO A 427 3.41 18.53 9.14
C PRO A 427 2.42 18.61 10.31
N GLU A 428 1.47 19.54 10.25
CA GLU A 428 0.55 19.84 11.36
C GLU A 428 -0.92 19.81 10.93
N THR A 429 -1.79 19.27 11.80
CA THR A 429 -3.24 19.23 11.54
C THR A 429 -3.98 20.44 12.12
N TYR A 430 -3.40 21.18 13.08
CA TYR A 430 -3.99 22.38 13.69
C TYR A 430 -5.46 22.27 14.13
N SER A 431 -5.97 21.06 14.39
CA SER A 431 -7.37 20.82 14.77
C SER A 431 -7.76 21.44 16.11
N THR A 432 -6.79 21.81 16.95
CA THR A 432 -6.97 22.45 18.25
C THR A 432 -7.08 23.98 18.19
N TRP A 433 -6.84 24.61 17.04
CA TRP A 433 -6.87 26.09 16.87
C TRP A 433 -8.26 26.72 17.04
N MET A 434 -9.31 25.92 17.20
CA MET A 434 -10.65 26.41 17.51
C MET A 434 -10.87 26.66 19.01
N VAL A 435 -9.97 26.18 19.87
CA VAL A 435 -10.05 26.47 21.30
C VAL A 435 -9.36 27.83 21.52
N PRO A 436 -10.01 28.82 22.15
CA PRO A 436 -9.49 30.20 22.31
C PRO A 436 -8.28 30.35 23.25
N PHE A 437 -7.55 29.25 23.51
CA PHE A 437 -6.29 29.23 24.23
C PHE A 437 -5.29 28.42 23.40
N SER A 438 -4.16 28.98 22.97
CA SER A 438 -2.82 28.35 23.04
C SER A 438 -1.79 29.04 22.13
N GLY A 439 -0.54 29.14 22.61
CA GLY A 439 0.57 29.95 22.08
C GLY A 439 1.12 29.61 20.69
N HIS A 440 0.26 29.29 19.73
CA HIS A 440 0.67 29.06 18.35
C HIS A 440 1.07 30.35 17.62
N GLU A 441 0.35 31.47 17.82
CA GLU A 441 0.76 32.77 17.29
C GLU A 441 2.12 33.17 17.86
N LYS A 442 2.29 33.01 19.18
CA LYS A 442 3.59 33.21 19.84
C LYS A 442 4.66 32.31 19.23
N PHE A 443 4.36 31.04 18.99
CA PHE A 443 5.30 30.13 18.33
C PHE A 443 5.67 30.58 16.91
N ILE A 444 4.69 31.00 16.09
CA ILE A 444 4.94 31.53 14.75
C ILE A 444 5.78 32.80 14.82
N ASP A 445 5.52 33.69 15.77
CA ASP A 445 6.29 34.91 16.02
C ASP A 445 7.73 34.63 16.48
N ASP A 446 7.91 33.70 17.43
CA ASP A 446 9.21 33.26 17.92
C ASP A 446 10.05 32.65 16.77
N ILE A 447 9.44 31.83 15.92
CA ILE A 447 10.12 31.26 14.74
C ILE A 447 10.40 32.33 13.68
N SER A 448 9.46 33.24 13.41
CA SER A 448 9.66 34.36 12.47
C SER A 448 10.84 35.23 12.90
N LYS A 449 11.15 35.32 14.20
CA LYS A 449 12.32 36.05 14.73
C LYS A 449 13.62 35.25 14.74
N SER A 450 13.57 33.94 14.52
CA SER A 450 14.77 33.11 14.49
C SER A 450 15.63 33.34 13.23
N GLU A 451 16.86 32.84 13.25
CA GLU A 451 17.76 32.85 12.09
C GLU A 451 17.31 31.89 10.98
N ARG A 452 16.42 30.95 11.27
CA ARG A 452 15.92 30.01 10.26
C ARG A 452 14.97 30.72 9.30
N GLN A 453 15.12 30.43 8.01
CA GLN A 453 14.17 30.93 7.01
C GLN A 453 12.83 30.21 7.14
N PHE A 454 11.77 30.95 7.44
CA PHE A 454 10.45 30.39 7.73
C PHE A 454 9.56 30.33 6.48
N ILE A 455 9.22 29.10 6.08
CA ILE A 455 8.39 28.75 4.93
C ILE A 455 7.10 28.06 5.42
N VAL A 456 5.96 28.41 4.83
CA VAL A 456 4.67 27.74 5.09
C VAL A 456 4.15 27.11 3.81
N ALA A 457 3.78 25.83 3.86
CA ALA A 457 3.18 25.13 2.72
C ALA A 457 1.82 24.52 3.05
N THR A 458 0.76 24.90 2.38
CA THR A 458 -0.59 24.37 2.63
C THR A 458 -0.96 23.26 1.67
N VAL A 459 -1.69 22.26 2.15
CA VAL A 459 -2.37 21.31 1.25
C VAL A 459 -3.79 21.81 0.98
N VAL A 460 -4.09 22.12 -0.28
CA VAL A 460 -5.40 22.65 -0.70
C VAL A 460 -6.08 21.67 -1.65
N GLY A 461 -7.37 21.37 -1.43
CA GLY A 461 -8.12 20.53 -2.35
C GLY A 461 -8.57 21.32 -3.57
N LYS A 462 -8.33 20.80 -4.78
CA LYS A 462 -8.81 21.43 -6.02
C LYS A 462 -10.34 21.58 -6.06
N ASN A 463 -11.04 20.60 -5.50
CA ASN A 463 -12.48 20.62 -5.26
C ASN A 463 -12.76 20.18 -3.83
N ALA A 464 -13.40 21.02 -3.02
CA ALA A 464 -13.57 20.78 -1.59
C ALA A 464 -14.36 19.49 -1.26
N GLY A 465 -15.44 19.22 -2.00
CA GLY A 465 -16.28 18.04 -1.78
C GLY A 465 -15.53 16.75 -2.10
N ASN A 466 -14.90 16.69 -3.29
CA ASN A 466 -14.09 15.55 -3.69
C ASN A 466 -12.86 15.36 -2.78
N PHE A 467 -12.21 16.45 -2.37
CA PHE A 467 -11.07 16.40 -1.44
C PHE A 467 -11.46 15.77 -0.11
N ARG A 468 -12.63 16.12 0.46
CA ARG A 468 -13.13 15.48 1.69
C ARG A 468 -13.29 13.97 1.53
N GLU A 469 -13.87 13.52 0.42
CA GLU A 469 -14.09 12.09 0.15
C GLU A 469 -12.78 11.32 -0.05
N VAL A 470 -11.82 11.90 -0.77
CA VAL A 470 -10.47 11.33 -0.92
C VAL A 470 -9.79 11.21 0.42
N VAL A 471 -9.81 12.27 1.24
CA VAL A 471 -9.18 12.25 2.57
C VAL A 471 -9.84 11.22 3.48
N ARG A 472 -11.16 11.07 3.41
CA ARG A 472 -11.91 10.01 4.11
C ARG A 472 -11.42 8.63 3.67
N HIS A 473 -11.31 8.38 2.36
CA HIS A 473 -10.83 7.11 1.82
C HIS A 473 -9.39 6.80 2.27
N MET A 474 -8.47 7.76 2.11
CA MET A 474 -7.07 7.62 2.54
C MET A 474 -6.96 7.35 4.04
N GLY A 475 -7.76 8.07 4.85
CA GLY A 475 -7.82 7.89 6.30
C GLY A 475 -8.22 6.46 6.68
N THR A 476 -9.29 5.94 6.08
CA THR A 476 -9.76 4.57 6.35
C THR A 476 -8.73 3.52 5.91
N ARG A 477 -8.14 3.65 4.72
CA ARG A 477 -7.15 2.69 4.21
C ARG A 477 -5.85 2.70 5.00
N ARG A 478 -5.44 3.85 5.55
CA ARG A 478 -4.30 3.94 6.48
C ARG A 478 -4.63 3.34 7.84
N ALA A 479 -5.86 3.52 8.31
CA ALA A 479 -6.28 3.09 9.63
C ALA A 479 -6.43 1.57 9.74
N TYR A 480 -6.92 0.90 8.70
CA TYR A 480 -7.42 -0.47 8.84
C TYR A 480 -6.98 -1.43 7.75
N LYS A 481 -6.67 -2.67 8.17
CA LYS A 481 -6.32 -3.78 7.29
C LYS A 481 -7.57 -4.34 6.64
N THR A 482 -7.48 -4.71 5.37
CA THR A 482 -8.64 -5.17 4.59
C THR A 482 -8.49 -6.56 3.98
N ASP A 483 -7.28 -7.13 3.99
CA ASP A 483 -6.93 -8.44 3.41
C ASP A 483 -5.74 -9.09 4.15
N ASN A 484 -5.36 -10.30 3.73
CA ASN A 484 -4.17 -11.03 4.18
C ASN A 484 -4.06 -11.19 5.72
N PHE A 485 -5.16 -11.57 6.37
CA PHE A 485 -5.22 -11.78 7.82
C PHE A 485 -4.53 -13.10 8.25
N ASP A 486 -4.48 -14.09 7.35
CA ASP A 486 -3.93 -15.42 7.64
C ASP A 486 -2.38 -15.44 7.58
N GLN A 487 -1.77 -14.42 6.99
CA GLN A 487 -0.32 -14.29 6.80
C GLN A 487 0.34 -13.37 7.84
N VAL A 488 -0.36 -13.06 8.95
CA VAL A 488 0.16 -12.13 9.96
C VAL A 488 1.09 -12.85 10.93
N GLU A 489 2.37 -12.55 10.78
CA GLU A 489 3.42 -12.93 11.73
C GLU A 489 3.62 -11.86 12.81
N LEU A 490 4.01 -12.30 14.01
CA LEU A 490 4.44 -11.40 15.08
C LEU A 490 5.90 -11.01 14.83
N ASP A 491 6.14 -9.71 14.72
CA ASP A 491 7.47 -9.12 14.57
C ASP A 491 7.46 -7.69 15.13
N LEU A 492 8.53 -7.31 15.83
CA LEU A 492 8.61 -5.98 16.47
C LEU A 492 8.98 -4.87 15.49
N ASN A 493 9.63 -5.19 14.36
CA ASN A 493 10.27 -4.21 13.49
C ASN A 493 9.61 -4.09 12.11
N SER A 494 9.04 -5.16 11.58
CA SER A 494 8.39 -5.22 10.28
C SER A 494 7.19 -4.27 10.22
N THR A 495 7.17 -3.45 9.16
CA THR A 495 6.08 -2.54 8.81
C THR A 495 5.16 -3.11 7.73
N GLU A 496 5.48 -4.28 7.19
CA GLU A 496 4.73 -4.88 6.10
C GLU A 496 3.29 -5.22 6.53
N GLY A 497 2.33 -4.73 5.74
CA GLY A 497 0.89 -4.95 5.97
C GLY A 497 0.36 -4.36 7.28
N LEU A 498 1.13 -3.51 7.96
CA LEU A 498 0.75 -2.89 9.21
C LEU A 498 -0.09 -1.64 8.98
N THR A 499 -1.16 -1.50 9.75
CA THR A 499 -2.06 -0.34 9.68
C THR A 499 -1.97 0.52 10.92
N GLU A 500 -2.32 1.80 10.79
CA GLU A 500 -2.14 2.76 11.88
C GLU A 500 -3.15 2.51 13.01
N SER A 501 -4.31 1.90 12.77
CA SER A 501 -5.40 1.78 13.75
C SER A 501 -5.75 3.14 14.38
N LYS A 502 -5.88 4.16 13.53
CA LYS A 502 -6.32 5.51 13.90
C LYS A 502 -7.35 6.00 12.90
N ALA A 503 -8.62 5.93 13.30
CA ALA A 503 -9.72 6.46 12.50
C ALA A 503 -9.70 7.99 12.48
N TYR A 504 -10.07 8.58 11.35
CA TYR A 504 -10.29 10.03 11.24
C TYR A 504 -11.78 10.29 10.98
N GLY A 505 -12.42 10.99 11.91
CA GLY A 505 -13.83 11.37 11.78
C GLY A 505 -14.04 12.56 10.84
N PRO A 506 -15.25 12.74 10.27
CA PRO A 506 -15.58 13.85 9.36
C PRO A 506 -15.37 15.24 9.97
N SER A 507 -15.57 15.40 11.28
CA SER A 507 -15.37 16.67 11.99
C SER A 507 -13.90 17.08 12.06
N GLY A 508 -12.98 16.11 12.17
CA GLY A 508 -11.54 16.36 12.19
C GLY A 508 -11.01 16.95 10.90
N PHE A 509 -11.67 16.69 9.76
CA PHE A 509 -11.33 17.29 8.48
C PHE A 509 -11.64 18.79 8.47
N ASP A 510 -12.89 19.16 8.79
CA ASP A 510 -13.35 20.55 8.73
C ASP A 510 -12.54 21.44 9.70
N PHE A 511 -12.29 20.91 10.91
CA PHE A 511 -11.43 21.58 11.91
C PHE A 511 -9.98 21.69 11.46
N GLY A 512 -9.46 20.66 10.78
CA GLY A 512 -8.12 20.68 10.21
C GLY A 512 -7.98 21.74 9.12
N VAL A 513 -8.96 21.87 8.22
CA VAL A 513 -8.97 22.92 7.18
C VAL A 513 -9.04 24.30 7.81
N TYR A 514 -9.99 24.52 8.73
CA TYR A 514 -10.17 25.81 9.39
C TYR A 514 -8.91 26.25 10.18
N GLY A 515 -8.39 25.36 11.04
CA GLY A 515 -7.19 25.64 11.83
C GLY A 515 -5.95 25.89 10.96
N SER A 516 -5.82 25.15 9.86
CA SER A 516 -4.76 25.36 8.86
C SER A 516 -4.83 26.75 8.23
N ASN A 517 -6.02 27.18 7.82
CA ASN A 517 -6.22 28.50 7.23
C ASN A 517 -5.92 29.63 8.23
N LYS A 518 -6.29 29.46 9.50
CA LYS A 518 -5.95 30.41 10.57
C LYS A 518 -4.44 30.48 10.82
N ALA A 519 -3.74 29.36 10.83
CA ALA A 519 -2.29 29.33 10.99
C ALA A 519 -1.56 30.07 9.85
N VAL A 520 -2.04 29.91 8.63
CA VAL A 520 -1.49 30.60 7.45
C VAL A 520 -1.76 32.10 7.51
N ALA A 521 -2.97 32.50 7.89
CA ALA A 521 -3.31 33.91 8.07
C ALA A 521 -2.41 34.57 9.13
N ALA A 522 -2.23 33.91 10.28
CA ALA A 522 -1.35 34.40 11.34
C ALA A 522 0.12 34.51 10.86
N TYR A 523 0.61 33.53 10.10
CA TYR A 523 1.93 33.61 9.48
C TYR A 523 2.08 34.83 8.57
N VAL A 524 1.12 35.06 7.66
CA VAL A 524 1.15 36.20 6.75
C VAL A 524 1.15 37.53 7.52
N GLU A 525 0.29 37.65 8.53
CA GLU A 525 0.21 38.84 9.38
C GLU A 525 1.52 39.11 10.12
N ILE A 526 2.10 38.09 10.75
CA ILE A 526 3.35 38.19 11.51
C ILE A 526 4.53 38.54 10.60
N GLN A 527 4.66 37.90 9.43
CA GLN A 527 5.73 38.20 8.48
C GLN A 527 5.61 39.63 7.94
N THR A 528 4.39 40.08 7.65
CA THR A 528 4.12 41.46 7.22
C THR A 528 4.52 42.45 8.30
N LYS A 529 4.10 42.22 9.55
CA LYS A 529 4.46 43.05 10.71
C LYS A 529 5.97 43.12 10.92
N ASN A 530 6.67 42.00 10.74
CA ASN A 530 8.12 41.89 10.88
C ASN A 530 8.89 42.32 9.61
N ARG A 531 8.20 42.77 8.55
CA ARG A 531 8.77 43.17 7.25
C ARG A 531 9.68 42.09 6.65
N LYS A 532 9.27 40.83 6.78
CA LYS A 532 9.94 39.66 6.22
C LYS A 532 9.18 39.14 4.98
N PRO A 533 9.87 38.49 4.03
CA PRO A 533 9.22 37.92 2.87
C PRO A 533 8.22 36.82 3.26
N ILE A 534 7.10 36.76 2.55
CA ILE A 534 6.04 35.78 2.72
C ILE A 534 6.35 34.58 1.81
N LEU A 535 7.10 33.62 2.33
CA LEU A 535 7.49 32.40 1.62
C LEU A 535 6.42 31.34 1.82
N LYS A 536 5.42 31.34 0.92
CA LYS A 536 4.26 30.44 0.98
C LYS A 536 4.22 29.54 -0.25
N LEU A 537 3.84 28.28 -0.06
CA LEU A 537 3.56 27.32 -1.12
C LEU A 537 2.15 26.75 -0.94
N GLU A 538 1.40 26.56 -2.02
CA GLU A 538 0.14 25.82 -2.00
C GLU A 538 0.26 24.54 -2.83
N VAL A 539 0.20 23.39 -2.15
CA VAL A 539 0.22 22.07 -2.78
C VAL A 539 -1.22 21.67 -3.10
N GLU A 540 -1.56 21.63 -4.37
CA GLU A 540 -2.91 21.29 -4.84
C GLU A 540 -3.09 19.76 -4.83
N ASN A 541 -4.02 19.28 -4.00
CA ASN A 541 -4.52 17.92 -4.03
C ASN A 541 -5.66 17.82 -5.04
N ASP A 542 -5.37 17.24 -6.19
CA ASP A 542 -6.32 17.01 -7.29
C ASP A 542 -6.71 15.53 -7.44
N LEU A 543 -6.48 14.71 -6.41
CA LEU A 543 -6.80 13.29 -6.44
C LEU A 543 -8.30 13.09 -6.60
N ILE A 544 -8.69 12.05 -7.33
CA ILE A 544 -10.05 11.57 -7.51
C ILE A 544 -10.12 10.08 -7.22
N LEU A 545 -11.30 9.59 -6.85
CA LEU A 545 -11.58 8.17 -6.67
C LEU A 545 -12.30 7.66 -7.92
N LEU A 546 -11.74 6.63 -8.54
CA LEU A 546 -12.30 5.96 -9.71
C LEU A 546 -12.47 4.48 -9.43
N ARG A 547 -13.40 3.83 -10.11
CA ARG A 547 -13.50 2.36 -10.17
C ARG A 547 -13.73 1.94 -11.61
N GLU A 548 -13.30 0.72 -11.91
CA GLU A 548 -13.57 0.13 -13.21
C GLU A 548 -15.04 -0.27 -13.32
N GLU A 549 -15.62 -0.05 -14.50
CA GLU A 549 -16.99 -0.45 -14.80
C GLU A 549 -17.03 -1.95 -15.07
N SER A 550 -17.91 -2.67 -14.36
CA SER A 550 -17.98 -4.15 -14.45
C SER A 550 -18.34 -4.66 -15.84
N GLU A 551 -19.08 -3.86 -16.61
CA GLU A 551 -19.57 -4.22 -17.94
C GLU A 551 -18.59 -3.82 -19.05
N ASN A 552 -17.66 -2.89 -18.78
CA ASN A 552 -16.72 -2.36 -19.76
C ASN A 552 -15.32 -2.25 -19.14
N LEU A 553 -14.55 -3.33 -19.22
CA LEU A 553 -13.14 -3.33 -18.81
C LEU A 553 -12.38 -2.22 -19.55
N GLY A 554 -11.65 -1.39 -18.81
CA GLY A 554 -10.98 -0.17 -19.30
C GLY A 554 -11.81 1.12 -19.23
N SER A 555 -13.09 1.05 -18.87
CA SER A 555 -13.94 2.22 -18.56
C SER A 555 -13.84 2.56 -17.07
N TRP A 556 -13.53 3.81 -16.75
CA TRP A 556 -13.38 4.28 -15.37
C TRP A 556 -14.48 5.28 -15.02
N VAL A 557 -15.20 5.01 -13.93
CA VAL A 557 -16.29 5.87 -13.43
C VAL A 557 -15.96 6.41 -12.03
N PRO A 558 -16.54 7.55 -11.62
CA PRO A 558 -16.38 8.06 -10.26
C PRO A 558 -16.77 7.02 -9.21
N ALA A 559 -15.93 6.88 -8.17
CA ALA A 559 -16.17 5.97 -7.07
C ALA A 559 -16.44 6.72 -5.76
N LYS A 560 -17.09 6.05 -4.82
CA LYS A 560 -17.30 6.50 -3.44
C LYS A 560 -16.44 5.67 -2.49
N PRO A 561 -16.02 6.22 -1.34
CA PRO A 561 -15.35 5.41 -0.32
C PRO A 561 -16.22 4.22 0.11
N GLY A 562 -15.65 3.02 0.01
CA GLY A 562 -16.34 1.75 0.27
C GLY A 562 -16.62 0.92 -0.98
N ASP A 563 -16.59 1.53 -2.17
CA ASP A 563 -16.69 0.81 -3.44
C ASP A 563 -15.52 -0.18 -3.62
N GLU A 564 -15.77 -1.27 -4.34
CA GLU A 564 -14.72 -2.24 -4.66
C GLU A 564 -13.84 -1.75 -5.82
N GLY A 565 -12.56 -2.13 -5.80
CA GLY A 565 -11.64 -1.84 -6.91
C GLY A 565 -11.21 -0.38 -7.05
N ILE A 566 -11.44 0.46 -6.03
CA ILE A 566 -11.09 1.89 -6.08
C ILE A 566 -9.62 2.10 -6.48
N LEU A 567 -9.43 2.98 -7.46
CA LEU A 567 -8.16 3.58 -7.83
C LEU A 567 -8.18 5.06 -7.43
N MET A 568 -7.18 5.47 -6.67
CA MET A 568 -6.94 6.88 -6.37
C MET A 568 -5.89 7.42 -7.33
N VAL A 569 -6.23 8.44 -8.11
CA VAL A 569 -5.34 9.01 -9.14
C VAL A 569 -5.51 10.53 -9.23
N SER A 570 -4.47 11.25 -9.64
CA SER A 570 -4.57 12.68 -9.96
C SER A 570 -5.56 12.90 -11.11
N GLN A 571 -6.47 13.87 -10.95
CA GLN A 571 -7.41 14.25 -12.00
C GLN A 571 -6.67 14.71 -13.26
N HIS A 572 -5.56 15.44 -13.12
CA HIS A 572 -4.75 15.86 -14.26
C HIS A 572 -4.25 14.65 -15.06
N ILE A 573 -3.67 13.66 -14.38
CA ILE A 573 -3.14 12.44 -14.99
C ILE A 573 -4.25 11.61 -15.63
N TYR A 574 -5.40 11.49 -14.97
CA TYR A 574 -6.56 10.83 -15.54
C TYR A 574 -7.00 11.50 -16.85
N VAL A 575 -7.10 12.83 -16.87
CA VAL A 575 -7.50 13.57 -18.09
C VAL A 575 -6.48 13.41 -19.21
N GLN A 576 -5.18 13.40 -18.90
CA GLN A 576 -4.14 13.14 -19.90
C GLN A 576 -4.25 11.73 -20.49
N TRP A 577 -4.34 10.71 -19.64
CA TRP A 577 -4.53 9.32 -20.06
C TRP A 577 -5.81 9.16 -20.89
N TYR A 578 -6.91 9.76 -20.44
CA TYR A 578 -8.19 9.69 -21.12
C TYR A 578 -8.17 10.33 -22.52
N ARG A 579 -7.28 11.28 -22.78
CA ARG A 579 -7.11 11.91 -24.10
C ARG A 579 -6.22 11.10 -25.07
N GLN A 580 -5.57 10.04 -24.60
CA GLN A 580 -4.78 9.18 -25.47
C GLN A 580 -5.66 8.40 -26.45
N SER A 581 -5.08 7.99 -27.58
CA SER A 581 -5.74 7.11 -28.54
C SER A 581 -6.08 5.75 -27.90
N ALA A 582 -7.08 5.06 -28.46
CA ALA A 582 -7.46 3.73 -27.98
C ALA A 582 -6.29 2.73 -27.99
N GLN A 583 -5.42 2.80 -29.01
CA GLN A 583 -4.22 1.97 -29.11
C GLN A 583 -3.21 2.25 -27.99
N GLN A 584 -3.03 3.52 -27.60
CA GLN A 584 -2.17 3.88 -26.48
C GLN A 584 -2.73 3.42 -25.14
N LYS A 585 -4.05 3.53 -24.93
CA LYS A 585 -4.72 3.03 -23.73
C LYS A 585 -4.68 1.50 -23.62
N ALA A 586 -4.74 0.78 -24.74
CA ALA A 586 -4.59 -0.68 -24.78
C ALA A 586 -3.17 -1.12 -24.39
N ASN A 587 -2.17 -0.29 -24.67
CA ASN A 587 -0.76 -0.58 -24.34
C ASN A 587 -0.39 -0.20 -22.90
N MET A 588 -1.12 0.73 -22.27
CA MET A 588 -0.83 1.18 -20.91
C MET A 588 -2.13 1.51 -20.16
N ASP A 589 -2.48 0.65 -19.21
CA ASP A 589 -3.60 0.89 -18.32
C ASP A 589 -3.38 2.15 -17.46
N LEU A 590 -4.46 2.69 -16.89
CA LEU A 590 -4.43 3.91 -16.10
C LEU A 590 -3.51 3.82 -14.86
N ARG A 591 -3.40 2.64 -14.22
CA ARG A 591 -2.53 2.45 -13.04
C ARG A 591 -1.06 2.54 -13.45
N ALA A 592 -0.68 1.85 -14.53
CA ALA A 592 0.65 1.90 -15.10
C ALA A 592 1.00 3.32 -15.56
N TYR A 593 0.08 3.99 -16.25
CA TYR A 593 0.27 5.37 -16.70
C TYR A 593 0.47 6.34 -15.54
N ALA A 594 -0.37 6.25 -14.50
CA ALA A 594 -0.27 7.13 -13.34
C ALA A 594 1.04 6.92 -12.56
N LYS A 595 1.52 5.68 -12.46
CA LYS A 595 2.82 5.37 -11.84
C LYS A 595 3.98 5.96 -12.64
N ALA A 596 3.92 5.93 -13.97
CA ALA A 596 4.96 6.46 -14.84
C ALA A 596 4.96 8.00 -14.93
N ASN A 597 3.83 8.64 -14.62
CA ASN A 597 3.65 10.08 -14.74
C ASN A 597 3.18 10.69 -13.41
N PRO A 598 4.01 10.67 -12.35
CA PRO A 598 3.65 11.30 -11.09
C PRO A 598 3.49 12.81 -11.31
N TYR A 599 2.43 13.38 -10.75
CA TYR A 599 2.13 14.81 -10.87
C TYR A 599 1.82 15.41 -9.50
N THR A 600 2.36 16.59 -9.23
CA THR A 600 2.02 17.39 -8.05
C THR A 600 2.14 18.86 -8.44
N LYS A 601 1.06 19.61 -8.27
CA LYS A 601 1.03 21.04 -8.58
C LYS A 601 1.32 21.83 -7.31
N ILE A 602 2.30 22.73 -7.39
CA ILE A 602 2.68 23.64 -6.31
C ILE A 602 2.54 25.07 -6.85
N ASN A 603 1.77 25.91 -6.15
CA ASN A 603 1.63 27.33 -6.45
C ASN A 603 2.43 28.14 -5.41
N PRO A 604 3.61 28.66 -5.74
CA PRO A 604 4.39 29.51 -4.85
C PRO A 604 3.82 30.94 -4.74
N SER A 605 4.13 31.63 -3.65
CA SER A 605 3.89 33.07 -3.51
C SER A 605 4.85 33.88 -4.37
N GLN A 606 4.49 35.14 -4.64
CA GLN A 606 5.33 36.07 -5.41
C GLN A 606 6.72 36.25 -4.79
N ASP A 607 6.82 36.34 -3.46
CA ASP A 607 8.11 36.47 -2.77
C ASP A 607 8.97 35.21 -2.92
N PHE A 608 8.34 34.03 -2.92
CA PHE A 608 9.04 32.77 -3.18
C PHE A 608 9.57 32.71 -4.61
N GLU A 609 8.75 33.07 -5.60
CA GLU A 609 9.17 33.16 -7.02
C GLU A 609 10.29 34.19 -7.23
N THR A 610 10.22 35.33 -6.54
CA THR A 610 11.26 36.35 -6.60
C THR A 610 12.59 35.80 -6.08
N LEU A 611 12.56 35.06 -4.98
CA LEU A 611 13.75 34.42 -4.41
C LEU A 611 14.31 33.33 -5.33
N LEU A 612 13.43 32.54 -5.94
CA LEU A 612 13.81 31.50 -6.92
C LEU A 612 14.54 32.11 -8.12
N ASN A 613 13.99 33.19 -8.68
CA ASN A 613 14.57 33.89 -9.83
C ASN A 613 15.87 34.64 -9.49
N ALA A 614 16.03 35.11 -8.25
CA ALA A 614 17.28 35.74 -7.80
C ALA A 614 18.46 34.74 -7.79
N GLY A 615 18.20 33.45 -7.55
CA GLY A 615 19.21 32.39 -7.66
C GLY A 615 19.57 31.99 -9.09
N ALA A 616 18.69 32.30 -10.05
CA ALA A 616 18.89 32.02 -11.47
C ALA A 616 19.62 33.14 -12.24
N ALA A 617 20.05 34.21 -11.56
CA ALA A 617 20.83 35.27 -12.18
C ALA A 617 22.09 34.65 -12.81
N PRO A 618 22.37 34.91 -14.11
CA PRO A 618 23.52 34.32 -14.78
C PRO A 618 24.78 34.72 -14.03
N VAL A 619 25.58 33.73 -13.65
CA VAL A 619 26.97 33.96 -13.22
C VAL A 619 27.58 34.86 -14.29
N PRO A 620 28.04 36.09 -13.94
CA PRO A 620 28.66 36.96 -14.92
C PRO A 620 29.78 36.16 -15.57
N SER A 621 29.74 36.06 -16.90
CA SER A 621 30.77 35.36 -17.66
C SER A 621 32.12 35.82 -17.15
N PRO A 622 33.09 34.91 -16.93
CA PRO A 622 34.39 35.28 -16.39
C PRO A 622 34.91 36.44 -17.24
N MET A 623 35.15 37.59 -16.59
CA MET A 623 35.76 38.73 -17.27
C MET A 623 37.02 38.20 -17.96
N PRO A 624 37.26 38.56 -19.24
CA PRO A 624 38.42 38.07 -19.96
C PRO A 624 39.66 38.42 -19.13
N VAL A 625 40.38 37.37 -18.73
CA VAL A 625 41.64 37.49 -18.00
C VAL A 625 42.54 38.36 -18.86
N ALA A 626 42.95 39.51 -18.32
CA ALA A 626 43.93 40.36 -18.96
C ALA A 626 45.20 39.53 -19.21
N ALA A 627 45.55 39.36 -20.48
CA ALA A 627 46.77 38.69 -20.89
C ALA A 627 47.99 39.41 -20.28
N PRO A 628 49.01 38.67 -19.82
CA PRO A 628 50.20 39.28 -19.26
C PRO A 628 50.99 40.00 -20.37
N ALA A 629 51.48 41.18 -20.03
CA ALA A 629 52.31 42.02 -20.88
C ALA A 629 53.59 41.29 -21.32
N GLY A 630 53.91 41.38 -22.62
CA GLY A 630 55.28 41.22 -23.09
C GLY A 630 55.45 40.41 -24.37
N ALA A 631 55.33 41.04 -25.53
CA ALA A 631 56.20 40.79 -26.69
C ALA A 631 56.07 41.93 -27.70
N VAL A 632 57.21 42.51 -28.06
CA VAL A 632 57.39 43.67 -28.94
C VAL A 632 57.69 43.22 -30.37
N SER A 633 57.33 44.08 -31.34
CA SER A 633 57.83 44.21 -32.73
C SER A 633 57.02 43.50 -33.83
N PHE A 634 56.81 44.01 -35.05
CA PHE A 634 56.97 45.34 -35.71
C PHE A 634 56.27 45.24 -37.11
N PHE A 635 55.98 46.39 -37.75
CA PHE A 635 55.34 46.62 -39.08
C PHE A 635 53.81 46.45 -39.14
N GLY A 636 53.00 47.31 -39.76
CA GLY A 636 53.18 48.59 -40.46
C GLY A 636 51.83 48.92 -41.14
N VAL A 637 51.12 49.96 -40.70
CA VAL A 637 50.75 51.20 -41.42
C VAL A 637 49.58 51.13 -42.43
N THR A 638 48.73 52.17 -42.31
CA THR A 638 47.56 52.64 -43.10
C THR A 638 46.19 52.06 -42.76
N SER A 639 45.06 52.78 -42.68
CA SER A 639 44.70 54.20 -42.48
C SER A 639 43.16 54.31 -42.57
N VAL A 640 42.53 55.28 -41.86
CA VAL A 640 41.23 55.94 -42.17
C VAL A 640 39.95 55.08 -41.90
N SER A 641 38.82 55.49 -41.30
CA SER A 641 38.11 56.78 -41.10
C SER A 641 37.04 56.68 -39.98
N LYS A 642 36.88 57.74 -39.18
CA LYS A 642 35.64 58.22 -38.48
C LYS A 642 34.68 58.84 -39.53
N PRO A 643 33.35 59.12 -39.30
CA PRO A 643 32.78 59.89 -38.17
C PRO A 643 31.27 59.57 -37.87
N PRO A 644 30.42 60.48 -37.32
CA PRO A 644 30.51 61.25 -36.06
C PRO A 644 29.29 61.06 -35.11
N GLU A 645 29.47 61.58 -33.89
CA GLU A 645 28.44 61.93 -32.91
C GLU A 645 27.52 63.06 -33.40
N THR A 646 26.26 63.05 -32.94
CA THR A 646 25.46 64.27 -32.76
C THR A 646 24.74 64.24 -31.42
N THR A 647 25.11 65.22 -30.60
CA THR A 647 24.47 65.74 -29.41
C THR A 647 23.07 66.30 -29.67
N ASN A 648 22.17 66.20 -28.70
CA ASN A 648 21.27 67.31 -28.33
C ASN A 648 20.69 67.10 -26.92
N ASP A 649 21.12 67.98 -26.02
CA ASP A 649 20.49 68.34 -24.75
C ASP A 649 19.12 69.00 -24.98
N VAL A 650 18.10 68.67 -24.17
CA VAL A 650 17.10 69.63 -23.65
C VAL A 650 16.49 69.14 -22.32
N LYS A 651 16.84 69.85 -21.25
CA LYS A 651 16.06 70.33 -20.07
C LYS A 651 15.02 69.45 -19.35
N THR A 652 15.37 69.14 -18.09
CA THR A 652 14.65 69.42 -16.82
C THR A 652 13.20 69.91 -16.82
N LEU A 653 12.35 69.22 -16.04
CA LEU A 653 11.26 69.62 -15.11
C LEU A 653 10.43 68.34 -14.85
N GLY A 654 9.96 67.92 -13.68
CA GLY A 654 9.85 68.46 -12.33
C GLY A 654 9.17 67.37 -11.47
N ALA A 655 9.17 67.57 -10.16
CA ALA A 655 8.71 66.65 -9.13
C ALA A 655 7.18 66.47 -9.03
N GLY A 656 6.77 65.42 -8.30
CA GLY A 656 5.41 65.16 -7.77
C GLY A 656 5.08 63.67 -7.88
N VAL A 657 5.24 62.82 -6.86
CA VAL A 657 4.45 62.71 -5.61
C VAL A 657 2.93 62.78 -5.86
N LEU A 658 2.35 61.60 -6.10
CA LEU A 658 1.24 61.03 -5.32
C LEU A 658 1.21 59.51 -5.52
#